data_AF-Q5HMH9-F1
#
_entry.id   AF-Q5HMH9-F1
#
_cell.length_a   1.000
_cell.length_b   1.000
_cell.length_c   1.000
_cell.angle_alpha   90.00
_cell.angle_beta   90.00
_cell.angle_gamma   90.00
#
_symmetry.space_group_name_H-M   'P 1'
#
loop_
_entity.id
_entity.type
_entity.pdbx_description
1 polymer ?
#
loop_
_entity_poly.entity_id
_entity_poly.type
_entity_poly.pdbx_seq_one_letter_code
_entity_poly.pdbx_strand_id
1 'polypeptide(L)'
;MRRNLINNYRFLEFPQETSIEIKQGDFTPISVKLDSTEMIKDDGKDAKVILINTDNEKVFETSVPAKNRIIEFVINKNLPKGRYFLEIVYNQMKFPSRDYKTIIINGSASLGSLKEINIISSDDIKNRFISEAKKELSADIDQLVSEKLNKYVIENQEDLKGQSISIANHEFDEKGNLNITFSDQTFIQIPKGKDGHNGEDGRDGLNGRDGQSVTTITERGISNNSSGIYVRTYKVDHEGIKQDLISETFVSDGKDGKDGTSVEIDHTEEIDNDLKIYFTNGKSLFLPKTKVVETNTSASTEISQLKDLVGVFIGDSITEVNLRTEKNYHQFIADRTGLKNINLGHSGTGYQDRKNAFTEIKEAPDFITVFLGTNDYGLVGGKTRELGTAKEHKAGTVAGSIYYTLLQLSNSFPTTPIGVMTPIPRAECNPFKEVANSKGYTLGQLTEVIKELASSFSFPVLDLYNESNLRVWNETVNKTFFSLSNGSYDGLHPNAKGHEYLSYMIERFIEDKLVVGTRFDYEHVDTTPTSLGNDVFKKAIKPEGMFWNTTQSLIINVTASDIDLDKFKLLKIKYKNYKIIDPSGILSGSPYWYTLPNYADKDKFNRTSDVTEFVKGFEVMDITESRGNEYMPDYVEFIYTLKTNTDVVADINKDYVLKSAAQPTTPSTSTPTSPTTNTKEKVTPVDNGDGTFTATITPTKISWKQDQSFMINTDGEQLDLTGKQVKKVESGDYSILNPNTTASNYFFWYSVPTSTEGTMFNKTPDINKFVAGLTVDKTEADGRIVYKLVPVKITYK
;
A
#
# COMPACT_ATOMS: atom_id res chain seq x y z
N MET A 1 -1.46 22.71 84.19
CA MET A 1 -2.37 22.67 83.04
C MET A 1 -1.53 22.61 81.77
N ARG A 2 -1.45 21.45 81.09
CA ARG A 2 -0.81 21.37 79.77
C ARG A 2 -1.63 22.25 78.83
N ARG A 3 -0.99 23.22 78.15
CA ARG A 3 -1.64 23.98 77.07
C ARG A 3 -2.23 22.95 76.11
N ASN A 4 -3.55 22.98 75.91
CA ASN A 4 -4.17 22.18 74.86
C ASN A 4 -3.44 22.52 73.56
N LEU A 5 -2.78 21.53 72.96
CA LEU A 5 -2.06 21.66 71.70
C LEU A 5 -3.13 21.86 70.62
N ILE A 6 -3.35 23.12 70.22
CA ILE A 6 -4.31 23.44 69.17
C ILE A 6 -3.59 23.25 67.83
N ASN A 7 -3.87 22.12 67.18
CA ASN A 7 -3.54 21.91 65.78
C ASN A 7 -4.55 22.72 64.97
N ASN A 8 -4.09 23.52 64.01
CA ASN A 8 -4.93 24.35 63.16
C ASN A 8 -4.35 24.41 61.74
N TYR A 9 -5.07 25.03 60.82
CA TYR A 9 -4.53 25.41 59.52
C TYR A 9 -5.03 26.78 59.11
N ARG A 10 -4.35 27.41 58.15
CA ARG A 10 -4.81 28.62 57.49
C ARG A 10 -4.93 28.42 55.99
N PHE A 11 -5.95 29.00 55.38
CA PHE A 11 -6.04 29.09 53.93
C PHE A 11 -4.91 30.00 53.44
N LEU A 12 -4.12 29.56 52.47
CA LEU A 12 -2.96 30.34 52.00
C LEU A 12 -3.39 31.60 51.26
N GLU A 13 -4.45 31.52 50.47
CA GLU A 13 -5.00 32.65 49.73
C GLU A 13 -5.76 33.62 50.65
N PHE A 14 -6.35 33.10 51.74
CA PHE A 14 -7.15 33.87 52.69
C PHE A 14 -6.78 33.56 54.15
N PRO A 15 -5.58 33.98 54.63
CA PRO A 15 -5.04 33.53 55.92
C PRO A 15 -5.87 33.90 57.16
N GLN A 16 -6.68 34.96 57.05
CA GLN A 16 -7.52 35.47 58.15
C GLN A 16 -8.90 34.81 58.18
N GLU A 17 -9.27 34.08 57.14
CA GLU A 17 -10.61 33.52 57.02
C GLU A 17 -10.75 32.18 57.73
N THR A 18 -11.95 31.96 58.28
CA THR A 18 -12.37 30.69 58.88
C THR A 18 -13.33 29.93 57.96
N SER A 19 -13.77 30.56 56.88
CA SER A 19 -14.59 29.97 55.83
C SER A 19 -14.17 30.47 54.45
N ILE A 20 -14.20 29.59 53.46
CA ILE A 20 -14.08 29.97 52.05
C ILE A 20 -15.37 29.60 51.31
N GLU A 21 -15.76 30.44 50.36
CA GLU A 21 -16.95 30.22 49.52
C GLU A 21 -16.53 29.80 48.12
N ILE A 22 -17.15 28.74 47.61
CA ILE A 22 -16.96 28.25 46.24
C ILE A 22 -18.31 27.98 45.59
N LYS A 23 -18.34 27.97 44.25
CA LYS A 23 -19.54 27.55 43.52
C LYS A 23 -19.60 26.02 43.43
N GLN A 24 -20.80 25.46 43.40
CA GLN A 24 -21.00 24.05 43.09
C GLN A 24 -20.37 23.73 41.72
N GLY A 25 -19.43 22.78 41.69
CA GLY A 25 -18.64 22.45 40.49
C GLY A 25 -17.40 23.32 40.25
N ASP A 26 -17.01 24.17 41.20
CA ASP A 26 -15.74 24.89 41.18
C ASP A 26 -14.59 23.98 41.58
N PHE A 27 -13.62 23.80 40.67
CA PHE A 27 -12.46 22.93 40.84
C PHE A 27 -11.17 23.70 41.14
N THR A 28 -11.27 24.96 41.55
CA THR A 28 -10.11 25.76 41.95
C THR A 28 -9.39 25.08 43.13
N PRO A 29 -8.06 24.83 43.04
CA PRO A 29 -7.31 24.25 44.14
C PRO A 29 -7.39 25.08 45.42
N ILE A 30 -7.63 24.40 46.54
CA ILE A 30 -7.63 25.01 47.86
C ILE A 30 -6.32 24.65 48.53
N SER A 31 -5.56 25.69 48.85
CA SER A 31 -4.27 25.57 49.50
C SER A 31 -4.39 25.94 50.98
N VAL A 32 -4.00 25.03 51.87
CA VAL A 32 -3.92 25.28 53.31
C VAL A 32 -2.54 24.98 53.87
N LYS A 33 -2.15 25.71 54.90
CA LYS A 33 -0.90 25.48 55.63
C LYS A 33 -1.20 25.04 57.05
N LEU A 34 -0.64 23.89 57.44
CA LEU A 34 -0.80 23.33 58.77
C LEU A 34 0.02 24.13 59.79
N ASP A 35 -0.65 24.54 60.87
CA ASP A 35 -0.11 25.25 62.02
C ASP A 35 -0.24 24.35 63.25
N SER A 36 0.88 23.90 63.81
CA SER A 36 0.92 23.13 65.06
C SER A 36 1.96 23.71 66.01
N THR A 37 1.72 23.50 67.30
CA THR A 37 2.70 23.79 68.37
C THR A 37 3.74 22.68 68.53
N GLU A 38 3.50 21.49 67.94
CA GLU A 38 4.46 20.40 67.85
C GLU A 38 5.15 20.37 66.48
N MET A 39 6.36 19.80 66.44
CA MET A 39 7.10 19.62 65.19
C MET A 39 6.42 18.56 64.32
N ILE A 40 5.82 18.97 63.20
CA ILE A 40 5.25 18.07 62.20
C ILE A 40 6.42 17.39 61.47
N LYS A 41 6.59 16.07 61.66
CA LYS A 41 7.61 15.28 60.97
C LYS A 41 7.15 14.94 59.56
N ASP A 42 7.74 15.53 58.54
CA ASP A 42 7.40 15.18 57.15
C ASP A 42 7.96 13.78 56.84
N ASP A 43 7.10 12.75 56.88
CA ASP A 43 7.47 11.35 56.65
C ASP A 43 7.17 10.90 55.21
N GLY A 44 6.83 11.85 54.33
CA GLY A 44 6.51 11.59 52.93
C GLY A 44 5.15 10.92 52.70
N LYS A 45 4.30 10.77 53.74
CA LYS A 45 2.94 10.24 53.57
C LYS A 45 1.96 11.31 53.10
N ASP A 46 0.85 10.86 52.55
CA ASP A 46 -0.24 11.75 52.15
C ASP A 46 -1.06 12.23 53.36
N ALA A 47 -1.51 13.48 53.29
CA ALA A 47 -2.51 14.05 54.17
C ALA A 47 -3.91 13.68 53.68
N LYS A 48 -4.75 13.25 54.61
CA LYS A 48 -6.14 12.89 54.34
C LYS A 48 -7.04 14.09 54.56
N VAL A 49 -7.70 14.56 53.51
CA VAL A 49 -8.63 15.69 53.50
C VAL A 49 -10.05 15.15 53.54
N ILE A 50 -10.87 15.65 54.46
CA ILE A 50 -12.22 15.16 54.73
C ILE A 50 -13.19 16.34 54.81
N LEU A 51 -14.32 16.27 54.11
CA LEU A 51 -15.46 17.16 54.33
C LEU A 51 -16.61 16.44 55.02
N ILE A 52 -17.12 17.09 56.06
CA ILE A 52 -18.21 16.59 56.89
C ILE A 52 -19.41 17.53 56.74
N ASN A 53 -20.59 16.99 56.44
CA ASN A 53 -21.82 17.80 56.35
C ASN A 53 -22.35 18.18 57.75
N THR A 54 -23.43 18.96 57.79
CA THR A 54 -24.06 19.38 59.06
C THR A 54 -24.69 18.23 59.84
N ASP A 55 -24.94 17.09 59.19
CA ASP A 55 -25.47 15.86 59.79
C ASP A 55 -24.34 14.95 60.32
N ASN A 56 -23.09 15.45 60.32
CA ASN A 56 -21.89 14.76 60.78
C ASN A 56 -21.50 13.53 59.93
N GLU A 57 -21.93 13.49 58.67
CA GLU A 57 -21.56 12.46 57.71
C GLU A 57 -20.35 12.90 56.88
N LYS A 58 -19.43 11.96 56.62
CA LYS A 58 -18.32 12.18 55.70
C LYS A 58 -18.83 12.13 54.28
N VAL A 59 -18.85 13.29 53.63
CA VAL A 59 -19.38 13.43 52.27
C VAL A 59 -18.29 13.49 51.20
N PHE A 60 -17.05 13.78 51.59
CA PHE A 60 -15.89 13.84 50.71
C PHE A 60 -14.63 13.42 51.45
N GLU A 61 -13.75 12.69 50.78
CA GLU A 61 -12.48 12.22 51.32
C GLU A 61 -11.46 12.09 50.17
N THR A 62 -10.26 12.63 50.34
CA THR A 62 -9.14 12.46 49.40
C THR A 62 -7.80 12.40 50.15
N SER A 63 -6.77 11.83 49.53
CA SER A 63 -5.40 11.81 50.07
C SER A 63 -4.48 12.59 49.12
N VAL A 64 -3.73 13.55 49.66
CA VAL A 64 -2.87 14.44 48.87
C VAL A 64 -1.50 14.59 49.53
N PRO A 65 -0.42 14.71 48.75
CA PRO A 65 0.92 14.84 49.31
C PRO A 65 1.05 16.15 50.10
N ALA A 66 1.67 16.07 51.27
CA ALA A 66 2.08 17.26 52.03
C ALA A 66 3.47 17.70 51.59
N LYS A 67 3.64 18.99 51.26
CA LYS A 67 4.97 19.57 50.99
C LYS A 67 5.18 20.79 51.88
N ASN A 68 6.19 20.78 52.74
CA ASN A 68 6.48 21.91 53.63
C ASN A 68 5.27 22.35 54.49
N ARG A 69 4.44 21.38 54.92
CA ARG A 69 3.17 21.59 55.65
C ARG A 69 2.07 22.28 54.84
N ILE A 70 2.21 22.35 53.52
CA ILE A 70 1.19 22.85 52.61
C ILE A 70 0.44 21.65 52.03
N ILE A 71 -0.88 21.70 52.16
CA ILE A 71 -1.82 20.74 51.60
C ILE A 71 -2.61 21.48 50.53
N GLU A 72 -2.47 21.06 49.28
CA GLU A 72 -3.22 21.58 48.15
C GLU A 72 -4.18 20.48 47.67
N PHE A 73 -5.47 20.78 47.64
CA PHE A 73 -6.50 19.80 47.28
C PHE A 73 -7.63 20.44 46.48
N VAL A 74 -8.32 19.62 45.68
CA VAL A 74 -9.49 20.02 44.90
C VAL A 74 -10.70 19.22 45.38
N ILE A 75 -11.85 19.88 45.54
CA ILE A 75 -13.12 19.18 45.81
C ILE A 75 -13.67 18.68 44.48
N ASN A 76 -13.18 17.53 44.02
CA ASN A 76 -13.58 16.91 42.75
C ASN A 76 -14.92 16.14 42.83
N LYS A 77 -15.73 16.40 43.86
CA LYS A 77 -17.06 15.82 44.04
C LYS A 77 -18.12 16.91 44.00
N ASN A 78 -19.16 16.71 43.20
CA ASN A 78 -20.29 17.63 43.14
C ASN A 78 -21.16 17.53 44.40
N LEU A 79 -20.79 18.28 45.45
CA LEU A 79 -21.50 18.31 46.72
C LEU A 79 -22.71 19.27 46.64
N PRO A 80 -23.84 18.95 47.30
CA PRO A 80 -24.99 19.85 47.39
C PRO A 80 -24.63 21.24 47.91
N LYS A 81 -25.44 22.25 47.60
CA LYS A 81 -25.30 23.56 48.25
C LYS A 81 -25.40 23.41 49.77
N GLY A 82 -24.47 23.99 50.51
CA GLY A 82 -24.41 23.79 51.95
C GLY A 82 -23.08 24.19 52.58
N ARG A 83 -23.04 24.07 53.91
CA ARG A 83 -21.83 24.30 54.72
C ARG A 83 -21.20 22.95 55.06
N TYR A 84 -19.90 22.86 54.85
CA TYR A 84 -19.11 21.66 55.12
C TYR A 84 -17.94 21.98 56.06
N PHE A 85 -17.68 21.09 57.01
CA PHE A 85 -16.53 21.20 57.91
C PHE A 85 -15.33 20.51 57.28
N LEU A 86 -14.20 21.20 57.20
CA LEU A 86 -12.96 20.70 56.62
C LEU A 86 -12.01 20.19 57.71
N GLU A 87 -11.76 18.89 57.66
CA GLU A 87 -10.82 18.17 58.52
C GLU A 87 -9.63 17.66 57.70
N ILE A 88 -8.43 17.82 58.22
CA ILE A 88 -7.21 17.25 57.65
C ILE A 88 -6.54 16.36 58.68
N VAL A 89 -6.27 15.11 58.30
CA VAL A 89 -5.52 14.16 59.11
C VAL A 89 -4.17 13.92 58.46
N TYR A 90 -3.10 14.27 59.16
CA TYR A 90 -1.73 14.11 58.67
C TYR A 90 -0.83 13.71 59.84
N ASN A 91 0.01 12.68 59.66
CA ASN A 91 0.88 12.15 60.73
C ASN A 91 0.14 11.83 62.03
N GLN A 92 -1.02 11.17 61.93
CA GLN A 92 -1.89 10.83 63.07
C GLN A 92 -2.43 12.05 63.85
N MET A 93 -2.18 13.27 63.38
CA MET A 93 -2.72 14.51 63.93
C MET A 93 -3.92 14.98 63.12
N LYS A 94 -4.94 15.48 63.82
CA LYS A 94 -6.14 16.09 63.23
C LYS A 94 -6.04 17.62 63.28
N PHE A 95 -6.41 18.26 62.16
CA PHE A 95 -6.41 19.71 61.97
C PHE A 95 -7.77 20.18 61.40
N PRO A 96 -8.39 21.22 61.98
CA PRO A 96 -8.19 21.72 63.34
C PRO A 96 -8.59 20.69 64.42
N SER A 97 -8.00 20.78 65.61
CA SER A 97 -8.31 19.89 66.74
C SER A 97 -9.50 20.35 67.61
N ARG A 98 -9.99 21.60 67.46
CA ARG A 98 -11.13 22.14 68.24
C ARG A 98 -12.04 23.10 67.48
N ASP A 99 -11.48 23.98 66.64
CA ASP A 99 -12.26 24.93 65.83
C ASP A 99 -12.78 24.22 64.57
N TYR A 100 -13.85 24.69 63.93
CA TYR A 100 -14.26 24.11 62.64
C TYR A 100 -14.15 25.16 61.55
N LYS A 101 -13.13 25.02 60.70
CA LYS A 101 -13.01 25.79 59.47
C LYS A 101 -13.90 25.16 58.40
N THR A 102 -14.55 26.00 57.62
CA THR A 102 -15.65 25.57 56.75
C THR A 102 -15.42 25.90 55.28
N ILE A 103 -16.06 25.12 54.42
CA ILE A 103 -16.21 25.42 53.00
C ILE A 103 -17.71 25.57 52.75
N ILE A 104 -18.09 26.69 52.16
CA ILE A 104 -19.48 27.00 51.80
C ILE A 104 -19.62 26.80 50.30
N ILE A 105 -20.51 25.89 49.91
CA ILE A 105 -20.81 25.60 48.51
C ILE A 105 -22.11 26.30 48.15
N ASN A 106 -22.00 27.27 47.25
CA ASN A 106 -23.13 28.03 46.73
C ASN A 106 -23.73 27.32 45.51
N GLY A 107 -25.07 27.26 45.42
CA GLY A 107 -25.76 26.65 44.28
C GLY A 107 -25.54 27.45 42.99
N SER A 108 -25.28 26.74 41.88
CA SER A 108 -25.23 27.37 40.56
C SER A 108 -26.65 27.69 40.07
N ALA A 109 -26.88 28.89 39.55
CA ALA A 109 -28.13 29.22 38.88
C ALA A 109 -28.21 28.36 37.61
N SER A 110 -29.22 27.51 37.51
CA SER A 110 -29.38 26.40 36.55
C SER A 110 -28.67 25.10 36.96
N LEU A 111 -29.38 24.24 37.69
CA LEU A 111 -29.48 22.78 37.47
C LEU A 111 -30.24 22.18 38.67
N GLY A 112 -31.39 21.56 38.38
CA GLY A 112 -32.21 20.85 39.34
C GLY A 112 -31.54 19.56 39.84
N SER A 113 -32.11 19.02 40.93
CA SER A 113 -31.67 17.82 41.63
C SER A 113 -31.28 16.66 40.69
N LEU A 114 -29.98 16.34 40.65
CA LEU A 114 -29.49 15.09 40.07
C LEU A 114 -28.84 14.26 41.19
N LYS A 115 -29.31 13.00 41.26
CA LYS A 115 -28.74 11.91 42.05
C LYS A 115 -27.27 11.70 41.71
N GLU A 116 -26.53 11.17 42.68
CA GLU A 116 -25.11 10.82 42.65
C GLU A 116 -24.57 10.47 41.26
N ILE A 117 -23.68 11.31 40.76
CA ILE A 117 -22.77 10.97 39.67
C ILE A 117 -21.37 10.99 40.28
N ASN A 118 -20.77 9.81 40.45
CA ASN A 118 -19.34 9.69 40.75
C ASN A 118 -18.57 10.21 39.53
N ILE A 119 -18.02 11.41 39.63
CA ILE A 119 -17.12 11.94 38.62
C ILE A 119 -15.76 11.31 38.91
N ILE A 120 -15.42 10.32 38.10
CA ILE A 120 -14.12 9.64 38.09
C ILE A 120 -13.07 10.72 37.80
N SER A 121 -12.07 10.91 38.67
CA SER A 121 -11.03 11.92 38.45
C SER A 121 -10.22 11.60 37.19
N SER A 122 -9.56 12.58 36.57
CA SER A 122 -8.66 12.31 35.44
C SER A 122 -7.57 11.30 35.80
N ASP A 123 -7.14 11.26 37.06
CA ASP A 123 -6.18 10.29 37.56
C ASP A 123 -6.80 8.91 37.79
N ASP A 124 -8.07 8.83 38.19
CA ASP A 124 -8.81 7.55 38.24
C ASP A 124 -9.13 7.03 36.85
N ILE A 125 -9.49 7.91 35.90
CA ILE A 125 -9.66 7.55 34.48
C ILE A 125 -8.32 7.10 33.93
N LYS A 126 -7.22 7.83 34.21
CA LYS A 126 -5.87 7.48 33.75
C LYS A 126 -5.38 6.19 34.38
N ASN A 127 -5.57 5.97 35.67
CA ASN A 127 -5.19 4.75 36.37
C ASN A 127 -6.05 3.57 35.92
N ARG A 128 -7.33 3.79 35.63
CA ARG A 128 -8.21 2.78 35.04
C ARG A 128 -7.84 2.49 33.59
N PHE A 129 -7.51 3.51 32.79
CA PHE A 129 -6.98 3.35 31.43
C PHE A 129 -5.66 2.60 31.43
N ILE A 130 -4.73 2.95 32.33
CA ILE A 130 -3.44 2.26 32.48
C ILE A 130 -3.66 0.83 32.97
N SER A 131 -4.60 0.59 33.88
CA SER A 131 -4.95 -0.74 34.37
C SER A 131 -5.53 -1.62 33.26
N GLU A 132 -6.51 -1.10 32.52
CA GLU A 132 -7.15 -1.83 31.42
C GLU A 132 -6.17 -2.01 30.25
N ALA A 133 -5.39 -0.99 29.89
CA ALA A 133 -4.35 -1.09 28.87
C ALA A 133 -3.23 -2.08 29.26
N LYS A 134 -2.84 -2.15 30.55
CA LYS A 134 -1.92 -3.18 31.03
C LYS A 134 -2.51 -4.58 30.92
N LYS A 135 -3.82 -4.72 31.13
CA LYS A 135 -4.53 -6.00 31.05
C LYS A 135 -4.70 -6.45 29.59
N GLU A 136 -5.09 -5.54 28.70
CA GLU A 136 -5.14 -5.79 27.26
C GLU A 136 -3.74 -6.10 26.71
N LEU A 137 -2.73 -5.31 27.07
CA LEU A 137 -1.35 -5.58 26.68
C LEU A 137 -0.84 -6.93 27.21
N SER A 138 -1.19 -7.31 28.44
CA SER A 138 -0.86 -8.65 28.98
C SER A 138 -1.56 -9.75 28.18
N ALA A 139 -2.83 -9.57 27.84
CA ALA A 139 -3.59 -10.55 27.05
C ALA A 139 -3.05 -10.67 25.62
N ASP A 140 -2.69 -9.56 24.98
CA ASP A 140 -2.09 -9.52 23.64
C ASP A 140 -0.69 -10.15 23.64
N ILE A 141 0.11 -9.91 24.69
CA ILE A 141 1.40 -10.57 24.87
C ILE A 141 1.21 -12.07 25.09
N ASP A 142 0.27 -12.48 25.95
CA ASP A 142 -0.02 -13.90 26.22
C ASP A 142 -0.53 -14.60 24.95
N GLN A 143 -1.36 -13.91 24.16
CA GLN A 143 -1.85 -14.39 22.88
C GLN A 143 -0.72 -14.48 21.85
N LEU A 144 0.11 -13.45 21.70
CA LEU A 144 1.24 -13.43 20.76
C LEU A 144 2.28 -14.50 21.12
N VAL A 145 2.57 -14.68 22.41
CA VAL A 145 3.45 -15.75 22.91
C VAL A 145 2.84 -17.10 22.60
N SER A 146 1.53 -17.29 22.84
CA SER A 146 0.84 -18.55 22.53
C SER A 146 0.82 -18.86 21.03
N GLU A 147 0.56 -17.85 20.18
CA GLU A 147 0.54 -17.98 18.72
C GLU A 147 1.95 -18.30 18.18
N LYS A 148 2.98 -17.60 18.64
CA LYS A 148 4.36 -17.86 18.24
C LYS A 148 4.87 -19.21 18.78
N LEU A 149 4.50 -19.60 19.99
CA LEU A 149 4.84 -20.90 20.56
C LEU A 149 4.17 -22.03 19.78
N ASN A 150 2.87 -21.91 19.49
CA ASN A 150 2.15 -22.90 18.70
C ASN A 150 2.74 -23.01 17.29
N LYS A 151 3.07 -21.88 16.65
CA LYS A 151 3.76 -21.87 15.35
C LYS A 151 5.10 -22.59 15.42
N TYR A 152 5.94 -22.29 16.42
CA TYR A 152 7.22 -22.96 16.62
C TYR A 152 7.06 -24.47 16.87
N VAL A 153 6.07 -24.89 17.68
CA VAL A 153 5.79 -26.31 17.93
C VAL A 153 5.35 -27.04 16.65
N ILE A 154 4.52 -26.40 15.82
CA ILE A 154 4.08 -26.96 14.52
C ILE A 154 5.26 -27.05 13.55
N GLU A 155 6.05 -25.98 13.41
CA GLU A 155 7.19 -25.91 12.48
C GLU A 155 8.32 -26.88 12.86
N ASN A 156 8.47 -27.20 14.15
CA ASN A 156 9.51 -28.08 14.66
C ASN A 156 8.94 -29.44 15.15
N GLN A 157 7.74 -29.81 14.69
CA GLN A 157 7.03 -31.00 15.17
C GLN A 157 7.82 -32.31 14.94
N GLU A 158 8.58 -32.42 13.86
CA GLU A 158 9.41 -33.61 13.59
C GLU A 158 10.60 -33.73 14.56
N ASP A 159 11.20 -32.60 14.95
CA ASP A 159 12.28 -32.57 15.94
C ASP A 159 11.78 -32.86 17.37
N LEU A 160 10.46 -32.78 17.58
CA LEU A 160 9.77 -33.02 18.86
C LEU A 160 9.14 -34.42 18.95
N LYS A 161 9.24 -35.27 17.90
CA LYS A 161 8.72 -36.65 17.94
C LYS A 161 9.70 -37.60 18.64
N GLY A 162 9.21 -38.32 19.65
CA GLY A 162 9.93 -39.46 20.24
C GLY A 162 10.18 -40.57 19.21
N GLN A 163 11.38 -41.17 19.24
CA GLN A 163 11.75 -42.23 18.31
C GLN A 163 11.08 -43.56 18.67
N SER A 164 10.49 -44.26 17.69
CA SER A 164 9.90 -45.59 17.89
C SER A 164 10.99 -46.67 17.98
N ILE A 165 10.84 -47.61 18.91
CA ILE A 165 11.77 -48.73 19.08
C ILE A 165 11.44 -49.86 18.11
N SER A 166 12.36 -50.19 17.20
CA SER A 166 12.32 -51.36 16.30
C SER A 166 13.32 -52.45 16.72
N ILE A 167 13.19 -53.67 16.19
CA ILE A 167 14.21 -54.72 16.35
C ILE A 167 15.43 -54.35 15.51
N ALA A 168 16.58 -54.21 16.16
CA ALA A 168 17.85 -53.89 15.49
C ALA A 168 18.57 -55.15 15.00
N ASN A 169 18.57 -56.24 15.77
CA ASN A 169 19.23 -57.48 15.40
C ASN A 169 18.61 -58.70 16.11
N HIS A 170 18.81 -59.91 15.57
CA HIS A 170 18.61 -61.15 16.32
C HIS A 170 19.68 -62.19 15.96
N GLU A 171 20.14 -62.94 16.94
CA GLU A 171 21.19 -63.96 16.78
C GLU A 171 21.00 -65.12 17.76
N PHE A 172 21.53 -66.29 17.42
CA PHE A 172 21.62 -67.40 18.37
C PHE A 172 23.00 -67.38 19.05
N ASP A 173 23.04 -67.51 20.38
CA ASP A 173 24.30 -67.61 21.11
C ASP A 173 24.94 -69.00 20.98
N GLU A 174 26.18 -69.15 21.46
CA GLU A 174 26.92 -70.42 21.43
C GLU A 174 26.23 -71.57 22.21
N LYS A 175 25.25 -71.25 23.06
CA LYS A 175 24.43 -72.22 23.81
C LYS A 175 23.09 -72.52 23.10
N GLY A 176 22.84 -71.88 21.96
CA GLY A 176 21.67 -72.04 21.11
C GLY A 176 20.45 -71.22 21.55
N ASN A 177 20.61 -70.26 22.46
CA ASN A 177 19.55 -69.34 22.89
C ASN A 177 19.36 -68.23 21.85
N LEU A 178 18.14 -67.77 21.62
CA LEU A 178 17.85 -66.66 20.71
C LEU A 178 17.93 -65.32 21.44
N ASN A 179 18.87 -64.46 21.03
CA ASN A 179 19.00 -63.07 21.47
C ASN A 179 18.35 -62.15 20.45
N ILE A 180 17.49 -61.23 20.89
CA ILE A 180 16.89 -60.17 20.06
C ILE A 180 17.29 -58.83 20.67
N THR A 181 17.97 -57.98 19.91
CA THR A 181 18.40 -56.64 20.31
C THR A 181 17.53 -55.59 19.63
N PHE A 182 17.06 -54.61 20.39
CA PHE A 182 16.24 -53.50 19.90
C PHE A 182 17.10 -52.28 19.55
N SER A 183 16.53 -51.34 18.80
CA SER A 183 17.15 -50.08 18.36
C SER A 183 17.62 -49.17 19.49
N ASP A 184 17.14 -49.37 20.71
CA ASP A 184 17.59 -48.69 21.93
C ASP A 184 18.71 -49.44 22.68
N GLN A 185 19.25 -50.51 22.08
CA GLN A 185 20.28 -51.41 22.63
C GLN A 185 19.82 -52.29 23.80
N THR A 186 18.53 -52.29 24.14
CA THR A 186 17.98 -53.33 25.03
C THR A 186 17.89 -54.66 24.31
N PHE A 187 17.87 -55.77 25.04
CA PHE A 187 17.78 -57.10 24.43
C PHE A 187 16.93 -58.08 25.25
N ILE A 188 16.34 -59.05 24.56
CA ILE A 188 15.62 -60.19 25.13
C ILE A 188 16.37 -61.47 24.72
N GLN A 189 16.59 -62.38 25.67
CA GLN A 189 17.17 -63.69 25.42
C GLN A 189 16.14 -64.80 25.71
N ILE A 190 15.89 -65.65 24.73
CA ILE A 190 15.00 -66.80 24.81
C ILE A 190 15.85 -68.07 24.84
N PRO A 191 15.86 -68.83 25.95
CA PRO A 191 16.74 -69.98 26.09
C PRO A 191 16.34 -71.14 25.16
N LYS A 192 17.34 -71.91 24.67
CA LYS A 192 17.13 -73.14 23.90
C LYS A 192 16.35 -74.15 24.76
N GLY A 193 15.31 -74.76 24.20
CA GLY A 193 14.62 -75.88 24.86
C GLY A 193 15.58 -77.04 25.14
N LYS A 194 15.41 -77.74 26.28
CA LYS A 194 16.16 -78.97 26.56
C LYS A 194 15.75 -80.05 25.56
N ASP A 195 16.73 -80.66 24.90
CA ASP A 195 16.50 -81.80 24.01
C ASP A 195 15.83 -82.94 24.82
N GLY A 196 14.82 -83.60 24.25
CA GLY A 196 14.18 -84.75 24.88
C GLY A 196 15.16 -85.93 25.00
N HIS A 197 15.06 -86.70 26.08
CA HIS A 197 15.82 -87.95 26.20
C HIS A 197 15.41 -88.91 25.07
N ASN A 198 16.38 -89.49 24.35
CA ASN A 198 16.11 -90.62 23.47
C ASN A 198 15.44 -91.74 24.30
N GLY A 199 14.31 -92.27 23.81
CA GLY A 199 13.69 -93.44 24.42
C GLY A 199 14.62 -94.65 24.36
N GLU A 200 14.59 -95.51 25.38
CA GLU A 200 15.28 -96.80 25.32
C GLU A 200 14.72 -97.66 24.17
N ASP A 201 15.60 -98.36 23.44
CA ASP A 201 15.21 -99.29 22.39
C ASP A 201 14.31 -100.40 22.97
N GLY A 202 13.03 -100.37 22.62
CA GLY A 202 12.06 -101.38 23.02
C GLY A 202 12.27 -102.68 22.24
N ARG A 203 12.41 -103.80 22.97
CA ARG A 203 12.30 -105.16 22.42
C ARG A 203 10.89 -105.39 21.86
N ASP A 204 10.81 -106.22 20.83
CA ASP A 204 9.61 -106.56 20.07
C ASP A 204 8.33 -106.74 20.92
N GLY A 205 7.27 -106.05 20.51
CA GLY A 205 5.88 -106.38 20.84
C GLY A 205 5.17 -105.46 21.84
N LEU A 206 4.69 -104.30 21.36
CA LEU A 206 3.43 -103.59 21.66
C LEU A 206 3.55 -102.12 21.17
N ASN A 207 2.49 -101.55 20.58
CA ASN A 207 2.48 -100.16 20.11
C ASN A 207 2.95 -99.21 21.23
N GLY A 208 3.93 -98.33 20.93
CA GLY A 208 4.34 -97.25 21.81
C GLY A 208 3.17 -96.30 22.09
N ARG A 209 3.07 -95.78 23.33
CA ARG A 209 2.04 -94.81 23.72
C ARG A 209 2.22 -93.50 22.93
N ASP A 210 1.11 -92.89 22.51
CA ASP A 210 1.08 -91.58 21.86
C ASP A 210 1.83 -90.52 22.69
N GLY A 211 2.52 -89.59 22.00
CA GLY A 211 3.31 -88.52 22.63
C GLY A 211 2.44 -87.50 23.38
N GLN A 212 2.95 -87.03 24.53
CA GLN A 212 2.30 -85.96 25.31
C GLN A 212 2.50 -84.60 24.60
N SER A 213 1.40 -83.89 24.33
CA SER A 213 1.42 -82.55 23.74
C SER A 213 1.70 -81.48 24.81
N VAL A 214 2.19 -80.31 24.40
CA VAL A 214 2.46 -79.18 25.30
C VAL A 214 1.81 -77.91 24.76
N THR A 215 1.40 -77.01 25.63
CA THR A 215 0.86 -75.69 25.27
C THR A 215 1.53 -74.59 26.07
N THR A 216 1.73 -73.41 25.47
CA THR A 216 2.31 -72.24 26.17
C THR A 216 1.32 -71.10 26.20
N ILE A 217 1.18 -70.48 27.36
CA ILE A 217 0.33 -69.30 27.56
C ILE A 217 1.14 -68.15 28.12
N THR A 218 0.62 -66.94 27.92
CA THR A 218 1.15 -65.71 28.50
C THR A 218 0.10 -65.10 29.43
N GLU A 219 0.51 -64.75 30.64
CA GLU A 219 -0.36 -64.12 31.64
C GLU A 219 0.40 -62.95 32.28
N ARG A 220 -0.24 -61.78 32.40
CA ARG A 220 0.37 -60.67 33.16
C ARG A 220 0.49 -61.05 34.64
N GLY A 221 1.57 -60.63 35.26
CA GLY A 221 1.75 -60.78 36.70
C GLY A 221 2.87 -59.91 37.23
N ILE A 222 3.13 -60.06 38.52
CA ILE A 222 4.21 -59.38 39.22
C ILE A 222 5.17 -60.45 39.73
N SER A 223 6.46 -60.25 39.51
CA SER A 223 7.53 -61.09 40.06
C SER A 223 8.61 -60.19 40.65
N ASN A 224 9.06 -60.48 41.88
CA ASN A 224 10.09 -59.70 42.57
C ASN A 224 9.86 -58.17 42.48
N ASN A 225 8.64 -57.71 42.77
CA ASN A 225 8.21 -56.31 42.70
C ASN A 225 8.30 -55.63 41.32
N SER A 226 8.44 -56.38 40.22
CA SER A 226 8.39 -55.85 38.85
C SER A 226 7.16 -56.38 38.12
N SER A 227 6.43 -55.50 37.43
CA SER A 227 5.33 -55.88 36.53
C SER A 227 5.90 -56.47 35.25
N GLY A 228 5.17 -57.40 34.63
CA GLY A 228 5.62 -58.13 33.46
C GLY A 228 4.66 -59.24 33.04
N ILE A 229 5.15 -60.12 32.17
CA ILE A 229 4.40 -61.26 31.65
C ILE A 229 5.08 -62.56 32.06
N TYR A 230 4.32 -63.46 32.69
CA TYR A 230 4.69 -64.86 32.83
C TYR A 230 4.41 -65.61 31.54
N VAL A 231 5.43 -66.27 31.01
CA VAL A 231 5.31 -67.25 29.92
C VAL A 231 5.35 -68.64 30.56
N ARG A 232 4.25 -69.38 30.47
CA ARG A 232 4.06 -70.67 31.14
C ARG A 232 3.73 -71.76 30.15
N THR A 233 4.54 -72.82 30.12
CA THR A 233 4.33 -73.99 29.26
C THR A 233 3.84 -75.15 30.09
N TYR A 234 2.71 -75.75 29.70
CA TYR A 234 2.07 -76.88 30.37
C TYR A 234 2.08 -78.11 29.48
N LYS A 235 2.07 -79.30 30.09
CA LYS A 235 1.61 -80.51 29.42
C LYS A 235 0.12 -80.41 29.18
N VAL A 236 -0.34 -80.95 28.06
CA VAL A 236 -1.76 -81.12 27.80
C VAL A 236 -2.06 -82.57 27.44
N ASP A 237 -3.24 -83.02 27.85
CA ASP A 237 -3.77 -84.31 27.40
C ASP A 237 -4.34 -84.22 25.97
N HIS A 238 -4.89 -85.33 25.48
CA HIS A 238 -5.46 -85.41 24.13
C HIS A 238 -6.69 -84.51 23.91
N GLU A 239 -7.26 -83.93 24.98
CA GLU A 239 -8.37 -82.96 24.93
C GLU A 239 -7.87 -81.50 25.00
N GLY A 240 -6.55 -81.29 25.17
CA GLY A 240 -5.93 -79.96 25.24
C GLY A 240 -6.05 -79.30 26.62
N ILE A 241 -6.46 -80.04 27.66
CA ILE A 241 -6.57 -79.52 29.02
C ILE A 241 -5.17 -79.44 29.65
N LYS A 242 -4.86 -78.29 30.27
CA LYS A 242 -3.57 -78.04 30.95
C LYS A 242 -3.43 -78.95 32.18
N GLN A 243 -2.35 -79.73 32.19
CA GLN A 243 -1.95 -80.60 33.28
C GLN A 243 -0.75 -79.95 33.99
N ASP A 244 0.39 -80.64 34.06
CA ASP A 244 1.59 -80.18 34.76
C ASP A 244 2.25 -78.97 34.08
N LEU A 245 2.66 -77.98 34.87
CA LEU A 245 3.53 -76.88 34.43
C LEU A 245 4.95 -77.43 34.19
N ILE A 246 5.44 -77.24 32.96
CA ILE A 246 6.76 -77.70 32.50
C ILE A 246 7.81 -76.60 32.68
N SER A 247 7.46 -75.36 32.36
CA SER A 247 8.37 -74.22 32.40
C SER A 247 7.62 -72.95 32.69
N GLU A 248 8.20 -72.10 33.52
CA GLU A 248 7.75 -70.74 33.78
C GLU A 248 8.93 -69.79 33.60
N THR A 249 8.72 -68.70 32.88
CA THR A 249 9.69 -67.61 32.78
C THR A 249 8.95 -66.29 32.90
N PHE A 250 9.50 -65.38 33.70
CA PHE A 250 8.97 -64.04 33.84
C PHE A 250 9.77 -63.06 32.98
N VAL A 251 9.08 -62.37 32.08
CA VAL A 251 9.65 -61.28 31.29
C VAL A 251 9.15 -59.99 31.92
N SER A 252 10.05 -59.23 32.55
CA SER A 252 9.70 -57.93 33.13
C SER A 252 9.31 -56.95 32.03
N ASP A 253 8.39 -56.04 32.34
CA ASP A 253 8.07 -54.93 31.45
C ASP A 253 9.36 -54.12 31.15
N GLY A 254 9.49 -53.66 29.90
CA GLY A 254 10.55 -52.72 29.55
C GLY A 254 10.41 -51.44 30.38
N LYS A 255 11.51 -50.73 30.63
CA LYS A 255 11.40 -49.37 31.15
C LYS A 255 10.72 -48.51 30.10
N ASP A 256 9.73 -47.72 30.51
CA ASP A 256 9.17 -46.70 29.64
C ASP A 256 10.31 -45.88 29.01
N GLY A 257 10.21 -45.64 27.70
CA GLY A 257 11.12 -44.72 27.02
C GLY A 257 11.10 -43.37 27.75
N LYS A 258 12.23 -42.67 27.81
CA LYS A 258 12.22 -41.32 28.41
C LYS A 258 11.18 -40.48 27.68
N ASP A 259 10.22 -39.93 28.42
CA ASP A 259 9.38 -38.86 27.92
C ASP A 259 10.26 -37.80 27.27
N GLY A 260 9.84 -37.28 26.11
CA GLY A 260 10.51 -36.14 25.50
C GLY A 260 10.63 -35.02 26.53
N THR A 261 11.80 -34.38 26.63
CA THR A 261 11.97 -33.30 27.59
C THR A 261 11.06 -32.15 27.18
N SER A 262 10.04 -31.86 28.00
CA SER A 262 9.21 -30.67 27.83
C SER A 262 10.12 -29.44 27.82
N VAL A 263 10.04 -28.67 26.74
CA VAL A 263 10.71 -27.38 26.65
C VAL A 263 9.81 -26.38 27.37
N GLU A 264 10.27 -25.93 28.54
CA GLU A 264 9.58 -24.94 29.35
C GLU A 264 10.32 -23.60 29.22
N ILE A 265 9.63 -22.50 29.58
CA ILE A 265 10.31 -21.22 29.78
C ILE A 265 11.12 -21.34 31.07
N ASP A 266 12.45 -21.25 30.94
CA ASP A 266 13.37 -21.27 32.09
C ASP A 266 13.29 -19.95 32.85
N HIS A 267 13.57 -18.85 32.17
CA HIS A 267 13.41 -17.49 32.70
C HIS A 267 13.29 -16.47 31.57
N THR A 268 12.92 -15.24 31.94
CA THR A 268 12.93 -14.10 31.02
C THR A 268 13.90 -13.04 31.52
N GLU A 269 14.56 -12.38 30.58
CA GLU A 269 15.40 -11.21 30.85
C GLU A 269 14.88 -10.02 30.03
N GLU A 270 14.87 -8.85 30.64
CA GLU A 270 14.75 -7.60 29.89
C GLU A 270 16.15 -7.13 29.51
N ILE A 271 16.42 -7.05 28.20
CA ILE A 271 17.69 -6.57 27.65
C ILE A 271 17.33 -5.44 26.70
N ASP A 272 17.88 -4.25 26.92
CA ASP A 272 17.66 -3.06 26.08
C ASP A 272 16.17 -2.73 25.82
N ASN A 273 15.33 -2.92 26.85
CA ASN A 273 13.88 -2.70 26.83
C ASN A 273 13.08 -3.75 26.03
N ASP A 274 13.72 -4.80 25.54
CA ASP A 274 13.10 -5.94 24.88
C ASP A 274 13.03 -7.16 25.81
N LEU A 275 12.03 -8.02 25.60
CA LEU A 275 11.86 -9.25 26.38
C LEU A 275 12.57 -10.41 25.68
N LYS A 276 13.58 -10.98 26.34
CA LYS A 276 14.22 -12.21 25.89
C LYS A 276 13.76 -13.38 26.77
N ILE A 277 13.23 -14.41 26.14
CA ILE A 277 12.74 -15.63 26.80
C ILE A 277 13.79 -16.72 26.60
N TYR A 278 14.25 -17.33 27.69
CA TYR A 278 15.14 -18.48 27.68
C TYR A 278 14.34 -19.75 27.94
N PHE A 279 14.66 -20.80 27.19
CA PHE A 279 14.01 -22.10 27.34
C PHE A 279 14.93 -23.08 28.09
N THR A 280 14.34 -24.07 28.74
CA THR A 280 15.07 -25.12 29.49
C THR A 280 16.05 -25.94 28.63
N ASN A 281 15.95 -25.86 27.29
CA ASN A 281 16.86 -26.50 26.34
C ASN A 281 18.04 -25.60 25.88
N GLY A 282 18.20 -24.41 26.46
CA GLY A 282 19.29 -23.47 26.16
C GLY A 282 19.07 -22.59 24.92
N LYS A 283 17.93 -22.71 24.23
CA LYS A 283 17.54 -21.76 23.17
C LYS A 283 16.91 -20.50 23.77
N SER A 284 16.84 -19.42 22.99
CA SER A 284 16.17 -18.18 23.41
C SER A 284 15.35 -17.55 22.29
N LEU A 285 14.26 -16.89 22.65
CA LEU A 285 13.37 -16.13 21.76
C LEU A 285 13.40 -14.65 22.15
N PHE A 286 13.59 -13.77 21.18
CA PHE A 286 13.61 -12.33 21.38
C PHE A 286 12.27 -11.71 20.98
N LEU A 287 11.68 -10.91 21.86
CA LEU A 287 10.41 -10.21 21.67
C LEU A 287 10.64 -8.71 21.91
N PRO A 288 10.73 -7.90 20.85
CA PRO A 288 10.91 -6.47 21.03
C PRO A 288 9.68 -5.85 21.68
N LYS A 289 9.84 -5.01 22.71
CA LYS A 289 8.72 -4.25 23.26
C LYS A 289 8.57 -2.94 22.48
N THR A 290 7.36 -2.63 22.05
CA THR A 290 7.02 -1.30 21.53
C THR A 290 7.30 -0.26 22.62
N LYS A 291 8.34 0.57 22.41
CA LYS A 291 8.78 1.60 23.37
C LYS A 291 7.66 2.60 23.68
N VAL A 292 7.25 2.64 24.95
CA VAL A 292 6.73 3.87 25.56
C VAL A 292 7.95 4.72 25.94
N VAL A 293 8.06 5.91 25.33
CA VAL A 293 9.18 6.83 25.57
C VAL A 293 9.05 7.45 26.96
N GLU A 294 9.91 7.03 27.90
CA GLU A 294 10.31 7.85 29.05
C GLU A 294 11.70 8.41 28.78
N THR A 295 11.80 9.73 28.67
CA THR A 295 13.07 10.43 28.44
C THR A 295 13.90 10.43 29.72
N ASN A 296 15.09 9.81 29.69
CA ASN A 296 16.24 10.27 30.46
C ASN A 296 17.57 9.95 29.74
N THR A 297 18.44 10.95 29.78
CA THR A 297 19.72 11.13 29.08
C THR A 297 20.76 10.02 29.29
N SER A 298 21.25 9.44 28.20
CA SER A 298 22.65 9.02 27.95
C SER A 298 22.77 8.60 26.48
N ALA A 299 23.70 9.19 25.73
CA ALA A 299 23.83 9.03 24.28
C ALA A 299 24.26 7.61 23.86
N SER A 300 23.30 6.71 23.65
CA SER A 300 23.37 5.74 22.56
C SER A 300 22.89 6.47 21.31
N THR A 301 23.67 6.42 20.21
CA THR A 301 23.13 6.89 18.93
C THR A 301 22.19 5.79 18.45
N GLU A 302 20.92 5.83 18.87
CA GLU A 302 19.89 4.93 18.34
C GLU A 302 19.84 5.12 16.83
N ILE A 303 20.27 4.09 16.11
CA ILE A 303 20.19 4.07 14.66
C ILE A 303 18.72 3.78 14.33
N SER A 304 18.03 4.75 13.72
CA SER A 304 16.65 4.54 13.27
C SER A 304 16.59 3.34 12.32
N GLN A 305 15.50 2.59 12.41
CA GLN A 305 15.22 1.45 11.53
C GLN A 305 15.10 1.88 10.05
N LEU A 306 14.88 3.17 9.80
CA LEU A 306 14.79 3.74 8.46
C LEU A 306 16.15 4.15 7.89
N LYS A 307 17.23 4.08 8.68
CA LYS A 307 18.55 4.51 8.23
C LYS A 307 18.97 3.72 6.99
N ASP A 308 19.44 4.45 5.98
CA ASP A 308 19.94 3.92 4.70
C ASP A 308 18.91 3.21 3.81
N LEU A 309 17.68 3.01 4.30
CA LEU A 309 16.56 2.49 3.51
C LEU A 309 16.13 3.50 2.44
N VAL A 310 15.59 3.00 1.33
CA VAL A 310 15.07 3.76 0.19
C VAL A 310 13.55 3.81 0.28
N GLY A 311 13.01 4.95 0.70
CA GLY A 311 11.57 5.19 0.76
C GLY A 311 11.09 5.96 -0.46
N VAL A 312 10.10 5.43 -1.18
CA VAL A 312 9.43 6.14 -2.28
C VAL A 312 8.13 6.78 -1.78
N PHE A 313 7.95 8.07 -2.06
CA PHE A 313 6.78 8.85 -1.64
C PHE A 313 6.02 9.35 -2.87
N ILE A 314 4.98 8.61 -3.27
CA ILE A 314 4.07 9.01 -4.36
C ILE A 314 3.02 9.94 -3.78
N GLY A 315 2.86 11.13 -4.36
CA GLY A 315 1.80 12.03 -3.93
C GLY A 315 1.57 13.24 -4.82
N ASP A 316 0.94 14.25 -4.25
CA ASP A 316 0.53 15.48 -4.94
C ASP A 316 1.37 16.71 -4.49
N SER A 317 0.78 17.91 -4.50
CA SER A 317 1.41 19.15 -4.04
C SER A 317 1.80 19.15 -2.56
N ILE A 318 1.20 18.29 -1.73
CA ILE A 318 1.59 18.11 -0.32
C ILE A 318 2.88 17.27 -0.23
N THR A 319 3.16 16.45 -1.23
CA THR A 319 4.38 15.61 -1.28
C THR A 319 5.50 16.31 -2.05
N GLU A 320 5.15 17.09 -3.08
CA GLU A 320 6.09 17.87 -3.89
C GLU A 320 6.75 19.00 -3.08
N VAL A 321 8.06 19.21 -3.25
CA VAL A 321 8.72 20.43 -2.76
C VAL A 321 8.37 21.58 -3.68
N ASN A 322 7.67 22.60 -3.17
CA ASN A 322 7.19 23.72 -3.97
C ASN A 322 7.18 25.02 -3.15
N LEU A 323 6.62 26.09 -3.70
CA LEU A 323 6.63 27.41 -3.06
C LEU A 323 5.87 27.49 -1.72
N ARG A 324 5.11 26.45 -1.34
CA ARG A 324 4.36 26.37 -0.07
C ARG A 324 5.26 25.99 1.10
N THR A 325 6.25 25.14 0.85
CA THR A 325 7.22 24.71 1.85
C THR A 325 8.51 24.23 1.18
N GLU A 326 9.65 24.66 1.71
CA GLU A 326 10.96 24.18 1.28
C GLU A 326 11.29 22.80 1.89
N LYS A 327 10.49 22.34 2.86
CA LYS A 327 10.69 21.06 3.56
C LYS A 327 9.37 20.36 3.84
N ASN A 328 9.20 19.17 3.28
CA ASN A 328 8.00 18.36 3.41
C ASN A 328 8.19 17.26 4.44
N TYR A 329 7.11 16.55 4.77
CA TYR A 329 7.08 15.55 5.85
C TYR A 329 8.16 14.46 5.67
N HIS A 330 8.35 13.94 4.47
CA HIS A 330 9.34 12.90 4.16
C HIS A 330 10.78 13.38 4.32
N GLN A 331 11.03 14.68 4.11
CA GLN A 331 12.34 15.27 4.31
C GLN A 331 12.65 15.48 5.80
N PHE A 332 11.64 15.83 6.61
CA PHE A 332 11.80 15.81 8.07
C PHE A 332 12.11 14.41 8.60
N ILE A 333 11.48 13.37 8.05
CA ILE A 333 11.76 11.96 8.39
C ILE A 333 13.20 11.62 7.99
N ALA A 334 13.59 11.92 6.75
CA ALA A 334 14.94 11.66 6.25
C ALA A 334 16.03 12.31 7.11
N ASP A 335 15.84 13.57 7.49
CA ASP A 335 16.81 14.29 8.31
C ASP A 335 16.94 13.71 9.74
N ARG A 336 15.84 13.18 10.31
CA ARG A 336 15.87 12.53 11.64
C ARG A 336 16.48 11.14 11.61
N THR A 337 16.25 10.39 10.53
CA THR A 337 16.45 8.93 10.51
C THR A 337 17.60 8.46 9.62
N GLY A 338 18.03 9.28 8.65
CA GLY A 338 18.96 8.87 7.60
C GLY A 338 18.32 8.09 6.45
N LEU A 339 16.98 8.11 6.34
CA LEU A 339 16.23 7.55 5.21
C LEU A 339 16.65 8.22 3.88
N LYS A 340 16.85 7.42 2.82
CA LYS A 340 16.99 7.91 1.45
C LYS A 340 15.60 8.14 0.87
N ASN A 341 15.28 9.41 0.69
CA ASN A 341 13.98 9.88 0.23
C ASN A 341 13.92 9.98 -1.31
N ILE A 342 13.02 9.24 -1.95
CA ILE A 342 12.63 9.41 -3.35
C ILE A 342 11.26 10.10 -3.39
N ASN A 343 11.26 11.41 -3.65
CA ASN A 343 10.05 12.22 -3.75
C ASN A 343 9.44 12.13 -5.16
N LEU A 344 8.25 11.53 -5.26
CA LEU A 344 7.43 11.46 -6.48
C LEU A 344 6.10 12.22 -6.32
N GLY A 345 6.15 13.37 -5.63
CA GLY A 345 5.07 14.33 -5.51
C GLY A 345 4.93 15.20 -6.75
N HIS A 346 3.72 15.34 -7.29
CA HIS A 346 3.44 16.21 -8.44
C HIS A 346 2.25 17.14 -8.17
N SER A 347 2.49 18.45 -8.22
CA SER A 347 1.46 19.44 -7.92
C SER A 347 0.20 19.30 -8.79
N GLY A 348 -0.96 19.39 -8.14
CA GLY A 348 -2.27 19.38 -8.81
C GLY A 348 -2.69 18.04 -9.41
N THR A 349 -2.01 16.95 -9.04
CA THR A 349 -2.33 15.60 -9.51
C THR A 349 -3.10 14.80 -8.46
N GLY A 350 -3.96 13.90 -8.92
CA GLY A 350 -4.66 12.92 -8.09
C GLY A 350 -4.42 11.48 -8.57
N TYR A 351 -5.13 10.52 -8.00
CA TYR A 351 -5.14 9.14 -8.50
C TYR A 351 -5.46 9.07 -9.99
N GLN A 352 -6.36 9.93 -10.48
CA GLN A 352 -6.74 9.99 -11.90
C GLN A 352 -5.55 10.29 -12.84
N ASP A 353 -4.60 11.11 -12.40
CA ASP A 353 -3.42 11.48 -13.18
C ASP A 353 -2.22 10.55 -12.91
N ARG A 354 -2.19 9.91 -11.73
CA ARG A 354 -1.03 9.16 -11.20
C ARG A 354 -1.17 7.65 -11.29
N LYS A 355 -2.13 7.12 -12.07
CA LYS A 355 -2.38 5.67 -12.19
C LYS A 355 -1.12 4.87 -12.55
N ASN A 356 -0.25 5.44 -13.39
CA ASN A 356 0.99 4.81 -13.83
C ASN A 356 2.22 5.25 -13.04
N ALA A 357 2.08 5.78 -11.81
CA ALA A 357 3.21 6.27 -11.01
C ALA A 357 4.31 5.23 -10.75
N PHE A 358 4.00 3.94 -10.88
CA PHE A 358 5.00 2.85 -10.80
C PHE A 358 6.12 3.01 -11.85
N THR A 359 5.87 3.65 -13.00
CA THR A 359 6.87 3.82 -14.07
C THR A 359 7.95 4.84 -13.71
N GLU A 360 7.68 5.72 -12.74
CA GLU A 360 8.62 6.74 -12.26
C GLU A 360 9.64 6.19 -11.25
N ILE A 361 9.37 5.02 -10.68
CA ILE A 361 10.27 4.37 -9.72
C ILE A 361 11.45 3.77 -10.49
N LYS A 362 12.62 4.40 -10.40
CA LYS A 362 13.84 4.01 -11.14
C LYS A 362 14.79 3.13 -10.33
N GLU A 363 14.64 3.11 -9.01
CA GLU A 363 15.48 2.36 -8.08
C GLU A 363 14.59 1.45 -7.25
N ALA A 364 15.11 0.28 -6.85
CA ALA A 364 14.36 -0.68 -6.04
C ALA A 364 14.07 -0.10 -4.64
N PRO A 365 12.79 0.15 -4.27
CA PRO A 365 12.45 0.69 -2.95
C PRO A 365 12.53 -0.38 -1.84
N ASP A 366 12.78 0.07 -0.61
CA ASP A 366 12.50 -0.72 0.61
C ASP A 366 11.02 -0.67 0.96
N PHE A 367 10.37 0.48 0.73
CA PHE A 367 8.94 0.64 0.86
C PHE A 367 8.44 1.75 -0.07
N ILE A 368 7.13 1.71 -0.35
CA ILE A 368 6.42 2.74 -1.12
C ILE A 368 5.28 3.29 -0.27
N THR A 369 5.09 4.59 -0.30
CA THR A 369 3.89 5.24 0.25
C THR A 369 3.11 5.94 -0.85
N VAL A 370 1.78 5.91 -0.75
CA VAL A 370 0.86 6.61 -1.67
C VAL A 370 0.01 7.60 -0.87
N PHE A 371 0.16 8.89 -1.15
CA PHE A 371 -0.56 9.97 -0.50
C PHE A 371 -1.21 10.90 -1.54
N LEU A 372 -2.42 10.51 -1.96
CA LEU A 372 -3.19 11.13 -3.04
C LEU A 372 -4.67 11.22 -2.64
N GLY A 373 -5.47 11.93 -3.43
CA GLY A 373 -6.93 11.98 -3.30
C GLY A 373 -7.50 13.38 -3.17
N THR A 374 -6.74 14.35 -2.62
CA THR A 374 -7.27 15.71 -2.40
C THR A 374 -7.67 16.41 -3.70
N ASN A 375 -6.89 16.18 -4.77
CA ASN A 375 -7.17 16.73 -6.10
C ASN A 375 -8.27 15.95 -6.84
N ASP A 376 -8.50 14.68 -6.49
CA ASP A 376 -9.62 13.90 -7.02
C ASP A 376 -10.96 14.37 -6.44
N TYR A 377 -10.99 14.70 -5.14
CA TYR A 377 -12.12 15.39 -4.50
C TYR A 377 -12.33 16.79 -5.08
N GLY A 378 -11.25 17.53 -5.34
CA GLY A 378 -11.24 18.63 -6.30
C GLY A 378 -10.84 19.99 -5.77
N LEU A 379 -10.50 20.85 -6.75
CA LEU A 379 -10.70 22.32 -6.84
C LEU A 379 -9.83 22.90 -7.98
N VAL A 380 -8.81 22.16 -8.40
CA VAL A 380 -7.89 22.55 -9.47
C VAL A 380 -8.31 21.92 -10.80
N GLY A 381 -8.48 22.75 -11.84
CA GLY A 381 -8.60 22.29 -13.23
C GLY A 381 -9.93 21.65 -13.65
N GLY A 382 -10.96 21.63 -12.80
CA GLY A 382 -12.31 21.13 -13.18
C GLY A 382 -12.37 19.63 -13.49
N LYS A 383 -11.36 18.84 -13.07
CA LYS A 383 -11.20 17.42 -13.39
C LYS A 383 -12.05 16.47 -12.52
N THR A 384 -13.07 16.97 -11.82
CA THR A 384 -13.85 16.15 -10.89
C THR A 384 -14.65 15.07 -11.62
N ARG A 385 -14.44 13.80 -11.26
CA ARG A 385 -15.20 12.64 -11.76
C ARG A 385 -16.11 12.08 -10.68
N GLU A 386 -17.07 11.25 -11.09
CA GLU A 386 -17.89 10.46 -10.16
C GLU A 386 -16.98 9.60 -9.27
N LEU A 387 -17.34 9.48 -7.99
CA LEU A 387 -16.55 8.71 -7.03
C LEU A 387 -16.46 7.23 -7.41
N GLY A 388 -17.59 6.61 -7.78
CA GLY A 388 -17.68 5.16 -7.94
C GLY A 388 -17.71 4.43 -6.60
N THR A 389 -17.45 3.11 -6.61
CA THR A 389 -17.41 2.28 -5.41
C THR A 389 -16.18 1.37 -5.43
N ALA A 390 -15.66 0.99 -4.27
CA ALA A 390 -14.52 0.08 -4.17
C ALA A 390 -14.82 -1.30 -4.80
N LYS A 391 -16.05 -1.78 -4.62
CA LYS A 391 -16.52 -3.06 -5.17
C LYS A 391 -16.53 -3.10 -6.70
N GLU A 392 -16.99 -2.03 -7.35
CA GLU A 392 -17.11 -1.99 -8.81
C GLU A 392 -15.87 -1.44 -9.51
N HIS A 393 -15.14 -0.52 -8.86
CA HIS A 393 -13.90 0.12 -9.37
C HIS A 393 -13.96 0.47 -10.87
N LYS A 394 -15.12 0.96 -11.31
CA LYS A 394 -15.44 1.17 -12.72
C LYS A 394 -14.46 2.15 -13.37
N ALA A 395 -13.95 1.81 -14.55
CA ALA A 395 -13.14 2.72 -15.37
C ALA A 395 -13.86 4.06 -15.60
N GLY A 396 -13.12 5.18 -15.56
CA GLY A 396 -13.69 6.52 -15.62
C GLY A 396 -14.20 7.07 -14.28
N THR A 397 -14.11 6.33 -13.17
CA THR A 397 -14.41 6.83 -11.81
C THR A 397 -13.14 7.06 -10.99
N VAL A 398 -13.25 7.78 -9.89
CA VAL A 398 -12.13 7.96 -8.95
C VAL A 398 -11.76 6.63 -8.29
N ALA A 399 -12.75 5.82 -7.89
CA ALA A 399 -12.54 4.48 -7.34
C ALA A 399 -11.77 3.56 -8.31
N GLY A 400 -12.10 3.58 -9.60
CA GLY A 400 -11.33 2.87 -10.62
C GLY A 400 -9.88 3.36 -10.68
N SER A 401 -9.66 4.67 -10.65
CA SER A 401 -8.30 5.24 -10.67
C SER A 401 -7.48 4.82 -9.45
N ILE A 402 -8.08 4.79 -8.26
CA ILE A 402 -7.45 4.28 -7.03
C ILE A 402 -7.09 2.81 -7.20
N TYR A 403 -8.06 1.98 -7.59
CA TYR A 403 -7.87 0.54 -7.77
C TYR A 403 -6.70 0.21 -8.70
N TYR A 404 -6.67 0.81 -9.91
CA TYR A 404 -5.61 0.53 -10.87
C TYR A 404 -4.26 1.14 -10.48
N THR A 405 -4.22 2.19 -9.67
CA THR A 405 -2.95 2.68 -9.09
C THR A 405 -2.37 1.62 -8.15
N LEU A 406 -3.19 1.11 -7.23
CA LEU A 406 -2.76 0.13 -6.23
C LEU A 406 -2.43 -1.23 -6.86
N LEU A 407 -3.25 -1.70 -7.81
CA LEU A 407 -3.02 -2.94 -8.55
C LEU A 407 -1.69 -2.91 -9.31
N GLN A 408 -1.39 -1.80 -9.99
CA GLN A 408 -0.15 -1.70 -10.76
C GLN A 408 1.09 -1.62 -9.87
N LEU A 409 1.00 -0.96 -8.71
CA LEU A 409 2.07 -0.97 -7.71
C LEU A 409 2.27 -2.39 -7.16
N SER A 410 1.20 -3.08 -6.77
CA SER A 410 1.24 -4.47 -6.30
C SER A 410 1.91 -5.40 -7.30
N ASN A 411 1.50 -5.33 -8.57
CA ASN A 411 2.06 -6.18 -9.62
C ASN A 411 3.51 -5.84 -9.97
N SER A 412 3.91 -4.57 -9.84
CA SER A 412 5.26 -4.13 -10.19
C SER A 412 6.26 -4.37 -9.06
N PHE A 413 5.79 -4.35 -7.81
CA PHE A 413 6.59 -4.47 -6.59
C PHE A 413 5.97 -5.47 -5.60
N PRO A 414 5.83 -6.75 -5.99
CA PRO A 414 5.04 -7.74 -5.25
C PRO A 414 5.59 -8.09 -3.86
N THR A 415 6.88 -7.84 -3.62
CA THR A 415 7.54 -8.09 -2.33
C THR A 415 7.88 -6.81 -1.57
N THR A 416 7.57 -5.64 -2.12
CA THR A 416 7.85 -4.36 -1.47
C THR A 416 6.64 -3.94 -0.64
N PRO A 417 6.81 -3.62 0.65
CA PRO A 417 5.77 -3.01 1.47
C PRO A 417 5.23 -1.73 0.85
N ILE A 418 3.90 -1.67 0.72
CA ILE A 418 3.19 -0.49 0.21
C ILE A 418 2.20 -0.01 1.28
N GLY A 419 2.35 1.24 1.70
CA GLY A 419 1.42 1.90 2.61
C GLY A 419 0.60 2.99 1.91
N VAL A 420 -0.67 3.12 2.27
CA VAL A 420 -1.55 4.17 1.73
C VAL A 420 -1.87 5.18 2.83
N MET A 421 -1.77 6.47 2.52
CA MET A 421 -2.11 7.56 3.43
C MET A 421 -3.36 8.27 2.89
N THR A 422 -4.39 8.42 3.71
CA THR A 422 -5.61 9.13 3.30
C THR A 422 -5.33 10.63 3.17
N PRO A 423 -6.09 11.39 2.36
CA PRO A 423 -5.99 12.85 2.32
C PRO A 423 -6.13 13.45 3.72
N ILE A 424 -5.35 14.49 4.05
CA ILE A 424 -5.61 15.28 5.26
C ILE A 424 -6.92 16.06 5.13
N PRO A 425 -7.59 16.44 6.24
CA PRO A 425 -8.74 17.31 6.18
C PRO A 425 -8.38 18.66 5.58
N ARG A 426 -9.36 19.29 4.96
CA ARG A 426 -9.26 20.65 4.42
C ARG A 426 -10.20 21.60 5.15
N ALA A 427 -10.14 22.89 4.81
CA ALA A 427 -11.08 23.88 5.34
C ALA A 427 -12.55 23.50 5.06
N GLU A 428 -12.82 22.83 3.94
CA GLU A 428 -14.15 22.36 3.53
C GLU A 428 -14.63 21.10 4.29
N CYS A 429 -13.76 20.47 5.08
CA CYS A 429 -14.00 19.19 5.74
C CYS A 429 -14.55 19.32 7.18
N ASN A 430 -15.25 20.42 7.47
CA ASN A 430 -15.82 20.64 8.81
C ASN A 430 -16.83 19.53 9.16
N PRO A 431 -16.66 18.76 10.25
CA PRO A 431 -17.55 17.63 10.58
C PRO A 431 -18.99 18.06 10.87
N PHE A 432 -19.24 19.33 11.19
CA PHE A 432 -20.59 19.86 11.37
C PHE A 432 -21.27 20.24 10.05
N LYS A 433 -20.50 20.38 8.96
CA LYS A 433 -20.98 20.80 7.65
C LYS A 433 -19.95 20.48 6.57
N GLU A 434 -19.71 19.20 6.31
CA GLU A 434 -18.78 18.79 5.27
C GLU A 434 -19.37 19.13 3.90
N VAL A 435 -18.54 19.68 3.01
CA VAL A 435 -18.97 20.14 1.69
C VAL A 435 -18.78 19.02 0.66
N ALA A 436 -19.83 18.73 -0.11
CA ALA A 436 -19.70 17.86 -1.28
C ALA A 436 -19.14 18.65 -2.48
N ASN A 437 -18.35 17.99 -3.32
CA ASN A 437 -17.86 18.58 -4.56
C ASN A 437 -18.96 18.65 -5.65
N SER A 438 -18.59 19.11 -6.85
CA SER A 438 -19.51 19.24 -7.99
C SER A 438 -20.11 17.92 -8.50
N LYS A 439 -19.58 16.77 -8.06
CA LYS A 439 -20.07 15.43 -8.38
C LYS A 439 -20.83 14.78 -7.23
N GLY A 440 -21.08 15.52 -6.14
CA GLY A 440 -22.02 15.14 -5.09
C GLY A 440 -21.44 14.25 -3.98
N TYR A 441 -20.11 14.15 -3.84
CA TYR A 441 -19.48 13.43 -2.72
C TYR A 441 -18.49 14.29 -1.94
N THR A 442 -18.24 13.92 -0.68
CA THR A 442 -17.33 14.61 0.23
C THR A 442 -15.91 14.02 0.23
N LEU A 443 -14.93 14.73 0.81
CA LEU A 443 -13.56 14.20 0.93
C LEU A 443 -13.52 13.00 1.89
N GLY A 444 -14.33 13.02 2.94
CA GLY A 444 -14.53 11.88 3.82
C GLY A 444 -15.06 10.65 3.09
N GLN A 445 -16.05 10.81 2.20
CA GLN A 445 -16.54 9.70 1.38
C GLN A 445 -15.47 9.13 0.43
N LEU A 446 -14.66 10.00 -0.19
CA LEU A 446 -13.51 9.56 -0.97
C LEU A 446 -12.49 8.80 -0.11
N THR A 447 -12.24 9.29 1.10
CA THR A 447 -11.30 8.68 2.06
C THR A 447 -11.71 7.25 2.42
N GLU A 448 -13.00 7.00 2.67
CA GLU A 448 -13.48 5.65 2.94
C GLU A 448 -13.29 4.70 1.75
N VAL A 449 -13.48 5.19 0.52
CA VAL A 449 -13.18 4.39 -0.69
C VAL A 449 -11.69 4.06 -0.82
N ILE A 450 -10.80 5.02 -0.50
CA ILE A 450 -9.35 4.78 -0.48
C ILE A 450 -9.00 3.68 0.54
N LYS A 451 -9.56 3.77 1.75
CA LYS A 451 -9.35 2.79 2.82
C LYS A 451 -9.82 1.39 2.44
N GLU A 452 -11.02 1.28 1.88
CA GLU A 452 -11.60 0.00 1.46
C GLU A 452 -10.78 -0.65 0.34
N LEU A 453 -10.39 0.13 -0.67
CA LEU A 453 -9.56 -0.37 -1.77
C LEU A 453 -8.17 -0.77 -1.29
N ALA A 454 -7.47 0.04 -0.51
CA ALA A 454 -6.16 -0.31 0.03
C ALA A 454 -6.20 -1.59 0.88
N SER A 455 -7.22 -1.74 1.72
CA SER A 455 -7.41 -2.94 2.54
C SER A 455 -7.59 -4.19 1.69
N SER A 456 -8.26 -4.09 0.54
CA SER A 456 -8.43 -5.22 -0.40
C SER A 456 -7.12 -5.75 -0.99
N PHE A 457 -6.07 -4.91 -1.06
CA PHE A 457 -4.71 -5.29 -1.46
C PHE A 457 -3.81 -5.70 -0.28
N SER A 458 -4.36 -5.79 0.94
CA SER A 458 -3.56 -5.96 2.18
C SER A 458 -2.55 -4.84 2.41
N PHE A 459 -2.80 -3.64 1.90
CA PHE A 459 -1.95 -2.48 2.14
C PHE A 459 -2.39 -1.77 3.43
N PRO A 460 -1.49 -1.60 4.43
CA PRO A 460 -1.81 -0.83 5.62
C PRO A 460 -2.16 0.61 5.25
N VAL A 461 -3.10 1.18 6.00
CA VAL A 461 -3.59 2.54 5.77
C VAL A 461 -3.31 3.42 6.98
N LEU A 462 -2.71 4.58 6.75
CA LEU A 462 -2.64 5.67 7.73
C LEU A 462 -3.80 6.65 7.47
N ASP A 463 -4.75 6.69 8.39
CA ASP A 463 -5.96 7.51 8.23
C ASP A 463 -5.73 8.97 8.66
N LEU A 464 -4.91 9.71 7.90
CA LEU A 464 -4.64 11.12 8.17
C LEU A 464 -5.90 11.99 8.15
N TYR A 465 -6.93 11.65 7.39
CA TYR A 465 -8.20 12.36 7.40
C TYR A 465 -8.81 12.38 8.82
N ASN A 466 -8.91 11.20 9.45
CA ASN A 466 -9.57 11.08 10.76
C ASN A 466 -8.61 11.25 11.94
N GLU A 467 -7.33 10.89 11.78
CA GLU A 467 -6.40 10.72 12.89
C GLU A 467 -5.29 11.78 12.95
N SER A 468 -5.11 12.62 11.91
CA SER A 468 -4.08 13.66 11.92
C SER A 468 -4.30 14.73 12.99
N ASN A 469 -5.49 14.84 13.58
CA ASN A 469 -5.85 15.90 14.53
C ASN A 469 -5.74 17.33 13.93
N LEU A 470 -5.63 17.46 12.60
CA LEU A 470 -5.61 18.73 11.89
C LEU A 470 -7.05 19.19 11.60
N ARG A 471 -7.60 19.99 12.51
CA ARG A 471 -8.93 20.62 12.35
C ARG A 471 -8.82 21.86 11.47
N VAL A 472 -8.60 21.70 10.18
CA VAL A 472 -8.24 22.80 9.26
C VAL A 472 -9.33 23.89 9.13
N TRP A 473 -10.58 23.55 9.42
CA TRP A 473 -11.68 24.52 9.55
C TRP A 473 -11.57 25.44 10.78
N ASN A 474 -10.73 25.10 11.76
CA ASN A 474 -10.42 25.97 12.88
C ASN A 474 -9.39 27.02 12.44
N GLU A 475 -9.73 28.30 12.63
CA GLU A 475 -8.92 29.43 12.18
C GLU A 475 -7.49 29.42 12.75
N THR A 476 -7.33 29.05 14.03
CA THR A 476 -6.01 28.98 14.67
C THR A 476 -5.16 27.87 14.05
N VAL A 477 -5.75 26.70 13.82
CA VAL A 477 -5.07 25.57 13.17
C VAL A 477 -4.65 25.95 11.76
N ASN A 478 -5.56 26.52 10.98
CA ASN A 478 -5.31 26.94 9.60
C ASN A 478 -4.17 27.98 9.52
N LYS A 479 -4.23 29.04 10.35
CA LYS A 479 -3.17 30.05 10.44
C LYS A 479 -1.82 29.47 10.85
N THR A 480 -1.81 28.47 11.73
CA THR A 480 -0.57 27.90 12.27
C THR A 480 0.09 26.95 11.27
N PHE A 481 -0.69 26.08 10.64
CA PHE A 481 -0.19 24.94 9.88
C PHE A 481 -0.39 25.03 8.37
N PHE A 482 -1.18 25.98 7.84
CA PHE A 482 -1.55 26.08 6.42
C PHE A 482 -1.34 27.49 5.85
N SER A 483 -0.49 28.28 6.50
CA SER A 483 -0.15 29.64 6.06
C SER A 483 1.08 29.66 5.16
N LEU A 484 0.96 30.36 4.04
CA LEU A 484 2.05 30.66 3.11
C LEU A 484 2.99 31.76 3.64
N SER A 485 2.38 32.77 4.26
CA SER A 485 3.03 33.94 4.84
C SER A 485 2.09 34.53 5.90
N ASN A 486 2.59 35.47 6.73
CA ASN A 486 1.78 36.10 7.78
C ASN A 486 0.48 36.68 7.21
N GLY A 487 -0.65 36.03 7.50
CA GLY A 487 -2.00 36.47 7.12
C GLY A 487 -2.60 35.86 5.85
N SER A 488 -1.90 34.99 5.12
CA SER A 488 -2.45 34.29 3.95
C SER A 488 -2.39 32.76 4.17
N TYR A 489 -3.57 32.12 4.23
CA TYR A 489 -3.73 30.69 4.42
C TYR A 489 -4.82 30.17 3.47
N ASP A 490 -4.57 29.02 2.83
CA ASP A 490 -5.50 28.44 1.84
C ASP A 490 -6.33 27.27 2.37
N GLY A 491 -6.01 26.76 3.56
CA GLY A 491 -6.73 25.65 4.18
C GLY A 491 -6.62 24.32 3.43
N LEU A 492 -5.60 24.17 2.59
CA LEU A 492 -5.33 22.98 1.79
C LEU A 492 -3.88 22.51 1.94
N HIS A 493 -2.92 23.42 1.80
CA HIS A 493 -1.49 23.07 1.77
C HIS A 493 -0.83 23.30 3.13
N PRO A 494 -0.29 22.26 3.79
CA PRO A 494 0.49 22.45 4.99
C PRO A 494 1.74 23.30 4.72
N ASN A 495 2.12 24.14 5.67
CA ASN A 495 3.42 24.80 5.70
C ASN A 495 4.46 23.88 6.38
N ALA A 496 5.70 24.35 6.53
CA ALA A 496 6.76 23.56 7.16
C ALA A 496 6.40 23.02 8.55
N LYS A 497 5.65 23.78 9.38
CA LYS A 497 5.19 23.29 10.70
C LYS A 497 4.14 22.19 10.56
N GLY A 498 3.22 22.32 9.60
CA GLY A 498 2.23 21.29 9.31
C GLY A 498 2.89 20.00 8.81
N HIS A 499 3.89 20.13 7.93
CA HIS A 499 4.69 19.00 7.47
C HIS A 499 5.49 18.34 8.59
N GLU A 500 6.15 19.13 9.44
CA GLU A 500 6.87 18.59 10.60
C GLU A 500 5.91 17.86 11.55
N TYR A 501 4.74 18.45 11.83
CA TYR A 501 3.70 17.84 12.66
C TYR A 501 3.25 16.48 12.10
N LEU A 502 2.92 16.41 10.81
CA LEU A 502 2.51 15.17 10.14
C LEU A 502 3.64 14.13 10.10
N SER A 503 4.89 14.59 9.98
CA SER A 503 6.04 13.70 9.80
C SER A 503 6.21 12.69 10.93
N TYR A 504 5.86 13.02 12.18
CA TYR A 504 6.00 12.11 13.32
C TYR A 504 5.04 10.92 13.24
N MET A 505 3.80 11.15 12.83
CA MET A 505 2.81 10.10 12.67
C MET A 505 3.13 9.22 11.46
N ILE A 506 3.56 9.85 10.36
CA ILE A 506 3.97 9.15 9.14
C ILE A 506 5.21 8.29 9.40
N GLU A 507 6.22 8.81 10.11
CA GLU A 507 7.42 8.05 10.51
C GLU A 507 7.04 6.77 11.26
N ARG A 508 6.23 6.89 12.31
CA ARG A 508 5.79 5.75 13.12
C ARG A 508 5.02 4.72 12.30
N PHE A 509 4.15 5.19 11.41
CA PHE A 509 3.43 4.30 10.51
C PHE A 509 4.38 3.53 9.59
N ILE A 510 5.39 4.19 9.02
CA ILE A 510 6.39 3.53 8.18
C ILE A 510 7.18 2.50 9.00
N GLU A 511 7.70 2.90 10.16
CA GLU A 511 8.48 2.01 11.04
C GLU A 511 7.67 0.79 11.49
N ASP A 512 6.40 0.97 11.86
CA ASP A 512 5.54 -0.10 12.37
C ASP A 512 4.99 -1.02 11.27
N LYS A 513 4.66 -0.46 10.09
CA LYS A 513 3.90 -1.19 9.06
C LYS A 513 4.68 -1.53 7.81
N LEU A 514 5.76 -0.81 7.50
CA LEU A 514 6.45 -0.90 6.21
C LEU A 514 7.91 -1.36 6.29
N VAL A 515 8.50 -1.43 7.49
CA VAL A 515 9.85 -1.97 7.67
C VAL A 515 9.75 -3.48 7.93
N VAL A 516 10.09 -4.28 6.92
CA VAL A 516 9.95 -5.75 6.96
C VAL A 516 11.30 -6.46 6.87
N GLY A 517 12.30 -6.06 7.66
CA GLY A 517 13.60 -6.74 7.68
C GLY A 517 14.25 -6.86 6.29
N THR A 518 14.63 -8.07 5.87
CA THR A 518 15.33 -8.30 4.59
C THR A 518 14.36 -8.27 3.41
N ARG A 519 14.71 -7.53 2.35
CA ARG A 519 13.98 -7.54 1.07
C ARG A 519 13.93 -8.96 0.50
N PHE A 520 12.76 -9.37 0.02
CA PHE A 520 12.63 -10.59 -0.77
C PHE A 520 12.88 -10.27 -2.24
N ASP A 521 13.87 -10.93 -2.83
CA ASP A 521 14.07 -10.91 -4.28
C ASP A 521 12.88 -11.59 -4.96
N TYR A 522 12.42 -10.99 -6.06
CA TYR A 522 11.43 -11.59 -6.94
C TYR A 522 11.97 -11.65 -8.36
N GLU A 523 11.50 -12.63 -9.13
CA GLU A 523 11.91 -12.77 -10.52
C GLU A 523 11.46 -11.55 -11.32
N HIS A 524 12.43 -10.79 -11.82
CA HIS A 524 12.18 -9.74 -12.77
C HIS A 524 11.98 -10.32 -14.17
N VAL A 525 11.06 -9.74 -14.94
CA VAL A 525 10.92 -10.08 -16.35
C VAL A 525 12.21 -9.71 -17.08
N ASP A 526 12.80 -10.68 -17.79
CA ASP A 526 13.98 -10.43 -18.60
C ASP A 526 13.64 -9.47 -19.75
N THR A 527 14.19 -8.27 -19.68
CA THR A 527 14.04 -7.21 -20.68
C THR A 527 15.24 -7.12 -21.61
N THR A 528 16.15 -8.10 -21.59
CA THR A 528 17.32 -8.13 -22.47
C THR A 528 16.88 -8.44 -23.91
N PRO A 529 17.35 -7.66 -24.91
CA PRO A 529 17.11 -7.97 -26.31
C PRO A 529 17.65 -9.36 -26.68
N THR A 530 16.80 -10.21 -27.26
CA THR A 530 17.18 -11.52 -27.78
C THR A 530 17.15 -11.51 -29.31
N SER A 531 18.21 -12.02 -29.95
CA SER A 531 18.22 -12.15 -31.42
C SER A 531 17.36 -13.33 -31.89
N LEU A 532 16.61 -13.12 -32.97
CA LEU A 532 15.87 -14.14 -33.71
C LEU A 532 16.54 -14.48 -35.06
N GLY A 533 17.80 -14.04 -35.26
CA GLY A 533 18.52 -14.12 -36.53
C GLY A 533 18.12 -13.04 -37.55
N ASN A 534 18.89 -12.90 -38.63
CA ASN A 534 18.65 -11.94 -39.72
C ASN A 534 18.47 -10.47 -39.25
N ASP A 535 19.22 -10.06 -38.24
CA ASP A 535 19.11 -8.74 -37.58
C ASP A 535 17.70 -8.43 -37.04
N VAL A 536 16.94 -9.47 -36.70
CA VAL A 536 15.66 -9.36 -35.99
C VAL A 536 15.89 -9.61 -34.52
N PHE A 537 15.28 -8.77 -33.69
CA PHE A 537 15.37 -8.83 -32.25
C PHE A 537 13.98 -8.87 -31.63
N LYS A 538 13.90 -9.46 -30.45
CA LYS A 538 12.74 -9.36 -29.58
C LYS A 538 13.11 -8.85 -28.20
N LYS A 539 12.19 -8.13 -27.57
CA LYS A 539 12.37 -7.59 -26.21
C LYS A 539 11.03 -7.53 -25.49
N ALA A 540 10.98 -7.96 -24.23
CA ALA A 540 9.84 -7.68 -23.36
C ALA A 540 9.90 -6.21 -22.93
N ILE A 541 8.84 -5.45 -23.18
CA ILE A 541 8.73 -4.03 -22.84
C ILE A 541 7.41 -3.83 -22.11
N LYS A 542 7.42 -3.11 -21.00
CA LYS A 542 6.21 -2.66 -20.32
C LYS A 542 5.92 -1.21 -20.74
N PRO A 543 4.90 -0.94 -21.57
CA PRO A 543 4.63 0.41 -22.08
C PRO A 543 4.31 1.41 -20.96
N GLU A 544 4.64 2.69 -21.16
CA GLU A 544 4.29 3.77 -20.22
C GLU A 544 2.78 4.12 -20.25
N GLY A 545 2.09 3.71 -21.32
CA GLY A 545 0.65 3.81 -21.44
C GLY A 545 0.16 3.31 -22.79
N MET A 546 -1.09 2.86 -22.84
CA MET A 546 -1.73 2.40 -24.06
C MET A 546 -3.12 3.00 -24.16
N PHE A 547 -3.39 3.71 -25.26
CA PHE A 547 -4.61 4.50 -25.43
C PHE A 547 -5.25 4.22 -26.77
N TRP A 548 -6.57 4.01 -26.79
CA TRP A 548 -7.32 3.86 -28.02
C TRP A 548 -8.52 4.80 -28.09
N ASN A 549 -8.41 5.78 -28.98
CA ASN A 549 -9.56 6.53 -29.45
C ASN A 549 -10.11 5.80 -30.69
N THR A 550 -11.30 5.22 -30.55
CA THR A 550 -11.95 4.37 -31.56
C THR A 550 -12.19 5.06 -32.89
N THR A 551 -12.17 6.40 -32.91
CA THR A 551 -12.35 7.21 -34.13
C THR A 551 -11.05 7.76 -34.70
N GLN A 552 -9.91 7.45 -34.07
CA GLN A 552 -8.61 8.04 -34.39
C GLN A 552 -7.53 6.96 -34.51
N SER A 553 -7.03 6.44 -33.38
CA SER A 553 -5.93 5.48 -33.36
C SER A 553 -5.74 4.81 -32.01
N LEU A 554 -5.19 3.60 -32.03
CA LEU A 554 -4.47 3.00 -30.90
C LEU A 554 -3.04 3.54 -30.89
N ILE A 555 -2.55 4.01 -29.76
CA ILE A 555 -1.15 4.41 -29.53
C ILE A 555 -0.60 3.67 -28.31
N ILE A 556 0.64 3.18 -28.41
CA ILE A 556 1.36 2.51 -27.33
C ILE A 556 2.61 3.33 -27.04
N ASN A 557 2.72 3.88 -25.84
CA ASN A 557 3.83 4.73 -25.45
C ASN A 557 5.00 3.90 -24.92
N VAL A 558 6.18 4.12 -25.50
CA VAL A 558 7.44 3.47 -25.13
C VAL A 558 8.54 4.51 -25.03
N THR A 559 9.57 4.23 -24.25
CA THR A 559 10.73 5.12 -24.14
C THR A 559 11.82 4.76 -25.13
N ALA A 560 12.68 5.71 -25.47
CA ALA A 560 13.86 5.44 -26.29
C ALA A 560 14.86 4.48 -25.62
N SER A 561 14.85 4.40 -24.28
CA SER A 561 15.61 3.38 -23.52
C SER A 561 15.05 1.97 -23.68
N ASP A 562 13.73 1.84 -23.87
CA ASP A 562 13.12 0.55 -24.16
C ASP A 562 13.40 0.13 -25.60
N ILE A 563 13.09 1.00 -26.55
CA ILE A 563 13.30 0.80 -27.99
C ILE A 563 13.43 2.13 -28.73
N ASP A 564 14.54 2.29 -29.46
CA ASP A 564 14.79 3.46 -30.31
C ASP A 564 14.11 3.28 -31.68
N LEU A 565 12.84 3.71 -31.78
CA LEU A 565 12.06 3.63 -33.01
C LEU A 565 12.45 4.65 -34.09
N ASP A 566 13.47 5.48 -33.85
CA ASP A 566 14.13 6.25 -34.90
C ASP A 566 15.11 5.38 -35.68
N LYS A 567 15.80 4.45 -35.01
CA LYS A 567 16.73 3.48 -35.61
C LYS A 567 16.06 2.18 -36.07
N PHE A 568 15.11 1.68 -35.29
CA PHE A 568 14.45 0.41 -35.54
C PHE A 568 13.06 0.59 -36.14
N LYS A 569 12.65 -0.35 -36.99
CA LYS A 569 11.24 -0.52 -37.40
C LYS A 569 10.62 -1.63 -36.55
N LEU A 570 9.42 -1.35 -36.05
CA LEU A 570 8.61 -2.33 -35.35
C LEU A 570 7.94 -3.27 -36.36
N LEU A 571 8.05 -4.57 -36.15
CA LEU A 571 7.39 -5.60 -36.97
C LEU A 571 6.10 -6.08 -36.32
N LYS A 572 6.18 -6.41 -35.02
CA LYS A 572 5.08 -7.03 -34.28
C LYS A 572 5.14 -6.71 -32.80
N ILE A 573 3.98 -6.61 -32.17
CA ILE A 573 3.81 -6.73 -30.73
C ILE A 573 2.99 -7.98 -30.44
N LYS A 574 3.44 -8.80 -29.48
CA LYS A 574 2.68 -9.94 -28.97
C LYS A 574 2.38 -9.75 -27.48
N TYR A 575 1.20 -10.20 -27.09
CA TYR A 575 0.80 -10.27 -25.70
C TYR A 575 -0.14 -11.45 -25.50
N LYS A 576 0.27 -12.45 -24.71
CA LYS A 576 -0.44 -13.73 -24.58
C LYS A 576 -0.74 -14.32 -25.97
N ASN A 577 -2.02 -14.56 -26.30
CA ASN A 577 -2.46 -15.06 -27.61
C ASN A 577 -2.77 -13.94 -28.62
N TYR A 578 -2.66 -12.68 -28.21
CA TYR A 578 -2.98 -11.50 -29.00
C TYR A 578 -1.73 -10.92 -29.65
N LYS A 579 -1.92 -10.31 -30.81
CA LYS A 579 -0.82 -9.80 -31.63
C LYS A 579 -1.30 -8.71 -32.56
N ILE A 580 -0.42 -7.75 -32.81
CA ILE A 580 -0.63 -6.70 -33.80
C ILE A 580 0.67 -6.47 -34.56
N ILE A 581 0.56 -6.28 -35.86
CA ILE A 581 1.70 -6.09 -36.77
C ILE A 581 1.62 -4.75 -37.48
N ASP A 582 2.77 -4.29 -37.98
CA ASP A 582 2.92 -3.13 -38.86
C ASP A 582 2.15 -1.89 -38.37
N PRO A 583 2.75 -1.05 -37.50
CA PRO A 583 2.13 0.21 -37.11
C PRO A 583 1.87 1.11 -38.32
N SER A 584 0.79 1.88 -38.27
CA SER A 584 0.49 2.93 -39.27
C SER A 584 1.56 4.02 -39.27
N GLY A 585 2.23 4.26 -38.13
CA GLY A 585 3.33 5.18 -38.01
C GLY A 585 3.89 5.24 -36.60
N ILE A 586 4.89 6.12 -36.41
CA ILE A 586 5.50 6.44 -35.12
C ILE A 586 5.27 7.92 -34.83
N LEU A 587 4.81 8.24 -33.62
CA LEU A 587 4.62 9.62 -33.14
C LEU A 587 5.42 9.78 -31.84
N SER A 588 6.44 10.65 -31.86
CA SER A 588 7.29 10.92 -30.68
C SER A 588 7.89 9.66 -30.05
N GLY A 589 8.33 8.70 -30.88
CA GLY A 589 8.86 7.42 -30.40
C GLY A 589 7.80 6.36 -30.07
N SER A 590 6.50 6.67 -30.17
CA SER A 590 5.41 5.72 -29.88
C SER A 590 4.75 5.18 -31.17
N PRO A 591 4.63 3.86 -31.35
CA PRO A 591 3.87 3.29 -32.47
C PRO A 591 2.37 3.53 -32.34
N TYR A 592 1.70 3.76 -33.47
CA TYR A 592 0.25 3.89 -33.53
C TYR A 592 -0.37 3.16 -34.72
N TRP A 593 -1.64 2.80 -34.59
CA TRP A 593 -2.48 2.16 -35.61
C TRP A 593 -3.75 2.99 -35.79
N TYR A 594 -3.98 3.50 -37.00
CA TYR A 594 -5.19 4.27 -37.28
C TYR A 594 -6.44 3.38 -37.21
N THR A 595 -7.53 3.91 -36.65
CA THR A 595 -8.86 3.27 -36.64
C THR A 595 -9.91 4.25 -37.14
N LEU A 596 -9.65 4.87 -38.31
CA LEU A 596 -10.53 5.89 -38.85
C LEU A 596 -11.77 5.24 -39.49
N PRO A 597 -12.98 5.40 -38.93
CA PRO A 597 -14.16 4.63 -39.36
C PRO A 597 -14.62 4.94 -40.80
N ASN A 598 -14.13 6.03 -41.39
CA ASN A 598 -14.44 6.44 -42.76
C ASN A 598 -13.62 5.71 -43.84
N TYR A 599 -12.67 4.85 -43.45
CA TYR A 599 -11.85 4.06 -44.36
C TYR A 599 -12.19 2.57 -44.27
N ALA A 600 -11.81 1.79 -45.28
CA ALA A 600 -12.08 0.36 -45.28
C ALA A 600 -11.22 -0.35 -44.22
N ASP A 601 -11.82 -1.26 -43.46
CA ASP A 601 -11.08 -2.00 -42.44
C ASP A 601 -9.96 -2.85 -43.07
N LYS A 602 -8.86 -2.99 -42.33
CA LYS A 602 -7.58 -3.62 -42.73
C LYS A 602 -6.79 -2.86 -43.81
N ASP A 603 -7.09 -1.59 -44.04
CA ASP A 603 -6.22 -0.71 -44.83
C ASP A 603 -5.22 0.07 -43.93
N LYS A 604 -4.37 0.90 -44.53
CA LYS A 604 -3.34 1.67 -43.79
C LYS A 604 -3.89 2.77 -42.87
N PHE A 605 -5.14 3.17 -43.08
CA PHE A 605 -5.85 4.25 -42.37
C PHE A 605 -6.97 3.73 -41.46
N ASN A 606 -7.36 2.46 -41.55
CA ASN A 606 -8.32 1.84 -40.65
C ASN A 606 -7.97 0.37 -40.37
N ARG A 607 -7.43 0.15 -39.18
CA ARG A 607 -7.03 -1.14 -38.59
C ARG A 607 -7.97 -1.54 -37.44
N THR A 608 -9.24 -1.15 -37.51
CA THR A 608 -10.20 -1.34 -36.39
C THR A 608 -10.32 -2.79 -35.97
N SER A 609 -10.42 -3.76 -36.90
CA SER A 609 -10.53 -5.17 -36.50
C SER A 609 -9.26 -5.70 -35.83
N ASP A 610 -8.08 -5.34 -36.36
CA ASP A 610 -6.80 -5.74 -35.78
C ASP A 610 -6.59 -5.15 -34.38
N VAL A 611 -6.91 -3.86 -34.22
CA VAL A 611 -6.84 -3.18 -32.92
C VAL A 611 -7.85 -3.80 -31.95
N THR A 612 -9.10 -4.01 -32.38
CA THR A 612 -10.15 -4.62 -31.55
C THR A 612 -9.74 -6.01 -31.08
N GLU A 613 -9.13 -6.82 -31.94
CA GLU A 613 -8.64 -8.14 -31.55
C GLU A 613 -7.46 -8.04 -30.58
N PHE A 614 -6.51 -7.15 -30.84
CA PHE A 614 -5.33 -6.99 -29.98
C PHE A 614 -5.69 -6.52 -28.57
N VAL A 615 -6.56 -5.52 -28.44
CA VAL A 615 -6.89 -4.93 -27.13
C VAL A 615 -7.74 -5.84 -26.25
N LYS A 616 -8.35 -6.93 -26.79
CA LYS A 616 -9.05 -7.95 -25.98
C LYS A 616 -8.16 -8.60 -24.93
N GLY A 617 -6.84 -8.59 -25.13
CA GLY A 617 -5.91 -9.10 -24.14
C GLY A 617 -5.82 -8.24 -22.88
N PHE A 618 -6.21 -6.97 -22.96
CA PHE A 618 -5.92 -5.97 -21.94
C PHE A 618 -7.19 -5.49 -21.24
N GLU A 619 -7.03 -5.16 -19.97
CA GLU A 619 -8.08 -4.58 -19.15
C GLU A 619 -8.14 -3.05 -19.37
N VAL A 620 -9.36 -2.51 -19.48
CA VAL A 620 -9.58 -1.06 -19.59
C VAL A 620 -9.51 -0.47 -18.19
N MET A 621 -8.49 0.33 -17.93
CA MET A 621 -8.27 0.95 -16.63
C MET A 621 -8.91 2.34 -16.51
N ASP A 622 -9.04 3.06 -17.61
CA ASP A 622 -9.67 4.38 -17.62
C ASP A 622 -10.28 4.75 -18.98
N ILE A 623 -11.09 5.80 -19.01
CA ILE A 623 -11.70 6.36 -20.22
C ILE A 623 -11.57 7.88 -20.17
N THR A 624 -10.97 8.47 -21.20
CA THR A 624 -10.80 9.92 -21.34
C THR A 624 -11.45 10.44 -22.61
N GLU A 625 -12.01 11.65 -22.59
CA GLU A 625 -12.66 12.23 -23.76
C GLU A 625 -11.69 12.44 -24.94
N SER A 626 -10.42 12.76 -24.66
CA SER A 626 -9.43 13.07 -25.69
C SER A 626 -8.72 11.83 -26.26
N ARG A 627 -8.40 10.83 -25.42
CA ARG A 627 -7.62 9.65 -25.82
C ARG A 627 -8.44 8.35 -25.88
N GLY A 628 -9.71 8.37 -25.48
CA GLY A 628 -10.56 7.19 -25.44
C GLY A 628 -10.18 6.24 -24.30
N ASN A 629 -10.19 4.94 -24.58
CA ASN A 629 -9.89 3.90 -23.59
C ASN A 629 -8.39 3.90 -23.26
N GLU A 630 -8.07 3.92 -21.97
CA GLU A 630 -6.73 3.66 -21.44
C GLU A 630 -6.67 2.22 -20.93
N TYR A 631 -5.65 1.49 -21.34
CA TYR A 631 -5.48 0.07 -21.03
C TYR A 631 -4.36 -0.15 -20.03
N MET A 632 -4.56 -1.08 -19.11
CA MET A 632 -3.57 -1.43 -18.11
C MET A 632 -2.29 -1.99 -18.77
N PRO A 633 -1.13 -1.35 -18.59
CA PRO A 633 0.11 -1.81 -19.18
C PRO A 633 0.62 -3.09 -18.49
N ASP A 634 1.12 -4.00 -19.31
CA ASP A 634 1.83 -5.21 -18.90
C ASP A 634 3.04 -5.41 -19.81
N TYR A 635 3.92 -6.35 -19.48
CA TYR A 635 5.03 -6.73 -20.35
C TYR A 635 4.50 -7.36 -21.63
N VAL A 636 4.84 -6.74 -22.77
CA VAL A 636 4.52 -7.22 -24.11
C VAL A 636 5.80 -7.46 -24.90
N GLU A 637 5.81 -8.47 -25.77
CA GLU A 637 6.97 -8.81 -26.59
C GLU A 637 6.97 -7.95 -27.86
N PHE A 638 7.92 -7.03 -27.96
CA PHE A 638 8.18 -6.25 -29.18
C PHE A 638 9.17 -7.01 -30.05
N ILE A 639 8.84 -7.21 -31.33
CA ILE A 639 9.71 -7.78 -32.36
C ILE A 639 10.03 -6.69 -33.37
N TYR A 640 11.32 -6.43 -33.60
CA TYR A 640 11.79 -5.29 -34.36
C TYR A 640 13.11 -5.60 -35.09
N THR A 641 13.44 -4.76 -36.07
CA THR A 641 14.69 -4.86 -36.83
C THR A 641 15.16 -3.47 -37.25
N LEU A 642 16.38 -3.33 -37.75
CA LEU A 642 16.89 -2.06 -38.25
C LEU A 642 16.01 -1.54 -39.40
N LYS A 643 15.77 -0.22 -39.47
CA LYS A 643 15.01 0.38 -40.58
C LYS A 643 15.66 0.10 -41.95
N THR A 644 16.98 -0.03 -41.98
CA THR A 644 17.76 -0.37 -43.17
C THR A 644 17.57 -1.81 -43.64
N ASN A 645 17.07 -2.70 -42.78
CA ASN A 645 16.80 -4.09 -43.15
C ASN A 645 15.50 -4.17 -43.95
N THR A 646 15.63 -4.15 -45.29
CA THR A 646 14.49 -4.21 -46.21
C THR A 646 14.00 -5.62 -46.50
N ASP A 647 14.75 -6.65 -46.13
CA ASP A 647 14.47 -8.04 -46.51
C ASP A 647 13.50 -8.73 -45.56
N VAL A 648 13.34 -8.19 -44.34
CA VAL A 648 12.42 -8.67 -43.33
C VAL A 648 11.08 -7.92 -43.41
N VAL A 649 9.98 -8.66 -43.44
CA VAL A 649 8.61 -8.15 -43.35
C VAL A 649 7.86 -8.83 -42.20
N ALA A 650 6.90 -8.12 -41.62
CA ALA A 650 6.06 -8.67 -40.57
C ALA A 650 5.15 -9.78 -41.14
N ASP A 651 4.81 -10.74 -40.28
CA ASP A 651 3.87 -11.81 -40.61
C ASP A 651 2.98 -12.06 -39.38
N ILE A 652 1.70 -12.35 -39.57
CA ILE A 652 0.80 -12.55 -38.43
C ILE A 652 0.99 -13.92 -37.76
N ASN A 653 1.46 -14.93 -38.47
CA ASN A 653 1.56 -16.33 -38.01
C ASN A 653 3.00 -16.71 -37.59
N LYS A 654 4.02 -16.16 -38.25
CA LYS A 654 5.44 -16.33 -37.94
C LYS A 654 5.99 -15.06 -37.32
N ASP A 655 7.09 -15.12 -36.58
CA ASP A 655 7.71 -13.93 -35.98
C ASP A 655 8.03 -12.86 -37.02
N TYR A 656 8.58 -13.29 -38.15
CA TYR A 656 8.80 -12.51 -39.35
C TYR A 656 8.93 -13.46 -40.56
N VAL A 657 8.94 -12.90 -41.77
CA VAL A 657 9.33 -13.63 -42.99
C VAL A 657 10.34 -12.82 -43.81
N LEU A 658 11.15 -13.53 -44.58
CA LEU A 658 12.04 -12.92 -45.57
C LEU A 658 11.28 -12.69 -46.87
N LYS A 659 11.48 -11.55 -47.53
CA LYS A 659 10.83 -11.21 -48.81
C LYS A 659 11.02 -12.30 -49.88
N SER A 660 12.15 -13.01 -49.86
CA SER A 660 12.43 -14.13 -50.77
C SER A 660 11.55 -15.37 -50.53
N ALA A 661 10.92 -15.49 -49.37
CA ALA A 661 10.04 -16.60 -48.97
C ALA A 661 8.54 -16.25 -49.01
N ALA A 662 8.19 -14.99 -49.30
CA ALA A 662 6.79 -14.56 -49.46
C ALA A 662 6.31 -14.93 -50.88
N GLN A 663 5.72 -16.12 -51.03
CA GLN A 663 5.02 -16.51 -52.28
C GLN A 663 3.82 -15.57 -52.52
N PRO A 664 3.58 -15.16 -53.78
CA PRO A 664 2.58 -14.15 -54.12
C PRO A 664 1.17 -14.76 -54.14
N THR A 665 0.27 -14.29 -53.29
CA THR A 665 -1.17 -14.45 -53.54
C THR A 665 -1.61 -13.35 -54.52
N THR A 666 -2.11 -13.81 -55.66
CA THR A 666 -2.63 -13.15 -56.87
C THR A 666 -3.07 -11.67 -56.76
N PRO A 667 -2.65 -10.81 -57.70
CA PRO A 667 -3.01 -9.39 -57.73
C PRO A 667 -4.38 -9.13 -58.37
N SER A 668 -5.21 -8.30 -57.72
CA SER A 668 -6.23 -7.52 -58.41
C SER A 668 -5.55 -6.32 -59.07
N THR A 669 -5.47 -6.36 -60.38
CA THR A 669 -4.90 -5.32 -61.23
C THR A 669 -5.74 -4.04 -61.17
N SER A 670 -5.20 -3.01 -60.53
CA SER A 670 -5.13 -1.69 -61.17
C SER A 670 -3.77 -1.09 -60.85
N THR A 671 -2.93 -1.01 -61.87
CA THR A 671 -1.62 -0.38 -61.82
C THR A 671 -1.81 1.14 -61.77
N PRO A 672 -1.27 1.86 -60.78
CA PRO A 672 -0.71 3.17 -61.02
C PRO A 672 0.77 2.96 -61.27
N THR A 673 1.19 3.30 -62.48
CA THR A 673 2.58 3.55 -62.86
C THR A 673 3.27 4.36 -61.75
N SER A 674 4.45 3.92 -61.31
CA SER A 674 5.31 4.71 -60.43
C SER A 674 5.41 6.14 -60.95
N PRO A 675 5.21 7.18 -60.14
CA PRO A 675 5.83 8.44 -60.43
C PRO A 675 7.32 8.24 -60.18
N THR A 676 8.08 8.31 -61.26
CA THR A 676 9.47 8.73 -61.27
C THR A 676 9.74 9.73 -60.14
N THR A 677 10.83 9.51 -59.40
CA THR A 677 11.52 10.53 -58.63
C THR A 677 11.84 11.70 -59.55
N ASN A 678 10.90 12.65 -59.68
CA ASN A 678 11.19 13.97 -60.17
C ASN A 678 11.72 14.74 -58.96
N THR A 679 13.04 14.89 -58.88
CA THR A 679 13.66 15.99 -58.15
C THR A 679 13.05 17.29 -58.70
N LYS A 680 11.99 17.78 -58.09
CA LYS A 680 11.43 19.09 -58.42
C LYS A 680 12.42 20.13 -57.91
N GLU A 681 12.94 20.95 -58.81
CA GLU A 681 13.86 22.03 -58.45
C GLU A 681 13.24 22.95 -57.39
N LYS A 682 14.04 23.28 -56.38
CA LYS A 682 13.68 24.24 -55.33
C LYS A 682 13.34 25.58 -55.97
N VAL A 683 12.17 26.13 -55.66
CA VAL A 683 11.77 27.42 -56.25
C VAL A 683 12.51 28.53 -55.54
N THR A 684 13.17 29.40 -56.31
CA THR A 684 13.82 30.60 -55.79
C THR A 684 12.75 31.67 -55.55
N PRO A 685 12.51 32.09 -54.29
CA PRO A 685 11.50 33.11 -54.00
C PRO A 685 11.97 34.49 -54.50
N VAL A 686 11.02 35.29 -54.97
CA VAL A 686 11.24 36.70 -55.29
C VAL A 686 11.05 37.51 -54.01
N ASP A 687 12.07 38.27 -53.61
CA ASP A 687 11.96 39.25 -52.53
C ASP A 687 11.16 40.47 -53.04
N ASN A 688 10.09 40.83 -52.32
CA ASN A 688 9.22 41.94 -52.70
C ASN A 688 9.73 43.30 -52.17
N GLY A 689 10.82 43.33 -51.39
CA GLY A 689 11.42 44.56 -50.84
C GLY A 689 10.72 45.14 -49.61
N ASP A 690 9.66 44.52 -49.13
CA ASP A 690 8.88 44.89 -47.93
C ASP A 690 9.01 43.85 -46.78
N GLY A 691 9.96 42.92 -46.91
CA GLY A 691 10.17 41.80 -46.01
C GLY A 691 9.25 40.61 -46.27
N THR A 692 8.50 40.60 -47.39
CA THR A 692 7.78 39.41 -47.85
C THR A 692 8.44 38.80 -49.08
N PHE A 693 8.26 37.48 -49.23
CA PHE A 693 8.76 36.70 -50.35
C PHE A 693 7.61 36.07 -51.12
N THR A 694 7.78 35.97 -52.43
CA THR A 694 6.80 35.38 -53.34
C THR A 694 7.39 34.16 -54.03
N ALA A 695 6.69 33.03 -54.00
CA ALA A 695 7.05 31.84 -54.80
C ALA A 695 5.82 31.29 -55.52
N THR A 696 5.99 30.89 -56.78
CA THR A 696 4.95 30.19 -57.56
C THR A 696 5.26 28.70 -57.61
N ILE A 697 4.35 27.88 -57.10
CA ILE A 697 4.49 26.42 -57.08
C ILE A 697 3.19 25.76 -57.52
N THR A 698 3.25 24.53 -58.00
CA THR A 698 2.07 23.68 -58.13
C THR A 698 1.90 22.88 -56.84
N PRO A 699 0.83 23.09 -56.04
CA PRO A 699 0.58 22.37 -54.81
C PRO A 699 0.53 20.86 -55.01
N THR A 700 0.78 20.09 -53.95
CA THR A 700 0.61 18.63 -53.95
C THR A 700 -0.85 18.23 -53.72
N LYS A 701 -1.65 19.10 -53.07
CA LYS A 701 -3.10 18.96 -52.93
C LYS A 701 -3.76 20.32 -52.67
N ILE A 702 -4.94 20.54 -53.26
CA ILE A 702 -5.85 21.64 -52.92
C ILE A 702 -7.19 21.01 -52.54
N SER A 703 -7.67 21.25 -51.33
CA SER A 703 -8.88 20.56 -50.86
C SER A 703 -9.71 21.35 -49.86
N TRP A 704 -11.02 21.14 -49.88
CA TRP A 704 -11.99 21.80 -49.02
C TRP A 704 -12.93 20.79 -48.37
N LYS A 705 -12.91 20.73 -47.04
CA LYS A 705 -13.98 20.10 -46.27
C LYS A 705 -14.86 21.23 -45.72
N GLN A 706 -16.05 21.36 -46.30
CA GLN A 706 -16.89 22.57 -46.18
C GLN A 706 -17.38 22.86 -44.75
N ASP A 707 -17.39 21.85 -43.89
CA ASP A 707 -17.73 21.94 -42.47
C ASP A 707 -16.50 22.10 -41.54
N GLN A 708 -15.29 22.12 -42.10
CA GLN A 708 -14.04 22.07 -41.34
C GLN A 708 -13.02 23.11 -41.82
N SER A 709 -12.39 22.90 -42.97
CA SER A 709 -11.28 23.74 -43.45
C SER A 709 -10.99 23.59 -44.94
N PHE A 710 -10.48 24.66 -45.54
CA PHE A 710 -9.86 24.70 -46.86
C PHE A 710 -8.34 24.69 -46.72
N MET A 711 -7.66 23.76 -47.39
CA MET A 711 -6.23 23.48 -47.20
C MET A 711 -5.49 23.38 -48.53
N ILE A 712 -4.29 23.93 -48.55
CA ILE A 712 -3.32 23.78 -49.64
C ILE A 712 -2.07 23.09 -49.07
N ASN A 713 -1.72 21.95 -49.65
CA ASN A 713 -0.50 21.20 -49.33
C ASN A 713 0.56 21.50 -50.38
N THR A 714 1.78 21.72 -49.92
CA THR A 714 2.94 22.00 -50.75
C THR A 714 3.94 20.86 -50.68
N ASP A 715 4.93 20.89 -51.58
CA ASP A 715 6.11 20.04 -51.47
C ASP A 715 7.17 20.80 -50.67
N GLY A 716 7.54 20.30 -49.49
CA GLY A 716 8.48 20.96 -48.59
C GLY A 716 9.91 21.04 -49.14
N GLU A 717 10.28 20.17 -50.08
CA GLU A 717 11.57 20.26 -50.78
C GLU A 717 11.55 21.38 -51.83
N GLN A 718 10.38 21.66 -52.42
CA GLN A 718 10.20 22.71 -53.43
C GLN A 718 10.07 24.11 -52.81
N LEU A 719 9.35 24.21 -51.68
CA LEU A 719 9.17 25.44 -50.90
C LEU A 719 8.98 25.11 -49.42
N ASP A 720 10.03 25.30 -48.61
CA ASP A 720 10.00 25.12 -47.17
C ASP A 720 9.44 26.37 -46.47
N LEU A 721 8.31 26.19 -45.78
CA LEU A 721 7.63 27.25 -45.03
C LEU A 721 7.85 27.13 -43.51
N THR A 722 8.82 26.35 -43.05
CA THR A 722 9.13 26.19 -41.63
C THR A 722 9.45 27.54 -40.98
N GLY A 723 8.68 27.89 -39.95
CA GLY A 723 8.81 29.18 -39.24
C GLY A 723 8.37 30.41 -40.05
N LYS A 724 7.74 30.22 -41.21
CA LYS A 724 7.21 31.30 -42.07
C LYS A 724 5.71 31.47 -41.88
N GLN A 725 5.20 32.64 -42.25
CA GLN A 725 3.76 32.91 -42.23
C GLN A 725 3.27 33.29 -43.62
N VAL A 726 2.42 32.46 -44.21
CA VAL A 726 1.74 32.79 -45.48
C VAL A 726 0.78 33.96 -45.25
N LYS A 727 0.79 34.93 -46.17
CA LYS A 727 -0.02 36.15 -46.14
C LYS A 727 -1.06 36.21 -47.25
N LYS A 728 -0.72 35.69 -48.43
CA LYS A 728 -1.60 35.73 -49.60
C LYS A 728 -1.32 34.52 -50.49
N VAL A 729 -2.38 33.98 -51.08
CA VAL A 729 -2.31 32.99 -52.15
C VAL A 729 -3.13 33.46 -53.33
N GLU A 730 -2.57 33.34 -54.53
CA GLU A 730 -3.18 33.79 -55.79
C GLU A 730 -3.22 32.64 -56.80
N SER A 731 -4.32 32.51 -57.53
CA SER A 731 -4.51 31.55 -58.63
C SER A 731 -5.32 32.23 -59.72
N GLY A 732 -4.66 32.69 -60.79
CA GLY A 732 -5.28 33.57 -61.80
C GLY A 732 -5.74 34.90 -61.17
N ASP A 733 -6.97 35.30 -61.44
CA ASP A 733 -7.57 36.54 -60.88
C ASP A 733 -8.09 36.37 -59.43
N TYR A 734 -7.99 35.17 -58.86
CA TYR A 734 -8.52 34.84 -57.55
C TYR A 734 -7.44 34.89 -56.48
N SER A 735 -7.75 35.45 -55.31
CA SER A 735 -6.83 35.47 -54.18
C SER A 735 -7.52 35.25 -52.84
N ILE A 736 -6.78 34.68 -51.89
CA ILE A 736 -7.20 34.47 -50.51
C ILE A 736 -6.08 34.89 -49.55
N LEU A 737 -6.46 35.55 -48.45
CA LEU A 737 -5.53 36.19 -47.53
C LEU A 737 -5.47 35.46 -46.18
N ASN A 738 -4.29 35.51 -45.56
CA ASN A 738 -4.03 35.18 -44.16
C ASN A 738 -4.64 33.83 -43.72
N PRO A 739 -4.02 32.69 -44.06
CA PRO A 739 -4.40 31.40 -43.49
C PRO A 739 -4.33 31.42 -41.96
N ASN A 740 -5.12 30.55 -41.33
CA ASN A 740 -5.15 30.37 -39.88
C ASN A 740 -3.83 29.81 -39.34
N THR A 741 -3.18 28.95 -40.13
CA THR A 741 -1.92 28.30 -39.75
C THR A 741 -1.07 28.07 -40.99
N THR A 742 0.25 28.17 -40.81
CA THR A 742 1.27 27.77 -41.78
C THR A 742 2.18 26.75 -41.12
N ALA A 743 2.25 25.55 -41.68
CA ALA A 743 3.22 24.51 -41.36
C ALA A 743 4.25 24.42 -42.49
N SER A 744 5.27 23.58 -42.32
CA SER A 744 6.37 23.43 -43.28
C SER A 744 5.91 23.06 -44.70
N ASN A 745 4.82 22.29 -44.81
CA ASN A 745 4.33 21.74 -46.07
C ASN A 745 2.81 21.89 -46.29
N TYR A 746 2.11 22.71 -45.48
CA TYR A 746 0.71 23.03 -45.72
C TYR A 746 0.28 24.31 -44.98
N PHE A 747 -0.85 24.86 -45.40
CA PHE A 747 -1.55 25.93 -44.68
C PHE A 747 -3.05 25.85 -44.98
N PHE A 748 -3.88 26.37 -44.07
CA PHE A 748 -5.34 26.22 -44.19
C PHE A 748 -6.13 27.41 -43.61
N TRP A 749 -7.41 27.45 -43.99
CA TRP A 749 -8.43 28.37 -43.48
C TRP A 749 -9.59 27.58 -42.89
N TYR A 750 -10.11 27.99 -41.73
CA TYR A 750 -11.30 27.36 -41.16
C TYR A 750 -12.57 27.71 -41.95
N SER A 751 -13.49 26.75 -41.99
CA SER A 751 -14.77 26.82 -42.71
C SER A 751 -15.90 26.29 -41.82
N VAL A 752 -15.85 26.58 -40.51
CA VAL A 752 -16.75 25.95 -39.53
C VAL A 752 -18.14 26.60 -39.56
N PRO A 753 -19.21 25.91 -39.99
CA PRO A 753 -20.52 26.53 -40.27
C PRO A 753 -21.23 27.06 -39.01
N THR A 754 -20.87 26.57 -37.83
CA THR A 754 -21.43 27.04 -36.55
C THR A 754 -20.85 28.38 -36.09
N SER A 755 -19.77 28.86 -36.73
CA SER A 755 -19.17 30.17 -36.47
C SER A 755 -19.67 31.20 -37.48
N THR A 756 -19.77 32.47 -37.08
CA THR A 756 -20.21 33.56 -37.97
C THR A 756 -19.31 33.69 -39.20
N GLU A 757 -19.89 33.78 -40.40
CA GLU A 757 -19.14 33.95 -41.65
C GLU A 757 -18.26 35.20 -41.67
N GLY A 758 -17.08 35.10 -42.29
CA GLY A 758 -16.08 36.17 -42.38
C GLY A 758 -15.19 36.29 -41.15
N THR A 759 -15.43 35.50 -40.10
CA THR A 759 -14.55 35.44 -38.91
C THR A 759 -13.35 34.53 -39.14
N MET A 760 -12.36 34.58 -38.24
CA MET A 760 -11.19 33.70 -38.31
C MET A 760 -11.53 32.21 -38.21
N PHE A 761 -12.70 31.83 -37.68
CA PHE A 761 -13.14 30.43 -37.56
C PHE A 761 -14.10 30.00 -38.69
N ASN A 762 -14.56 30.95 -39.52
CA ASN A 762 -15.39 30.64 -40.68
C ASN A 762 -15.09 31.61 -41.85
N LYS A 763 -14.09 31.27 -42.66
CA LYS A 763 -13.69 31.99 -43.86
C LYS A 763 -14.43 31.52 -45.12
N THR A 764 -15.58 30.85 -44.98
CA THR A 764 -16.35 30.31 -46.11
C THR A 764 -16.58 31.31 -47.25
N PRO A 765 -16.90 32.61 -47.01
CA PRO A 765 -17.06 33.57 -48.10
C PRO A 765 -15.78 33.82 -48.92
N ASP A 766 -14.62 33.86 -48.26
CA ASP A 766 -13.33 34.07 -48.92
C ASP A 766 -12.87 32.81 -49.65
N ILE A 767 -13.11 31.64 -49.04
CA ILE A 767 -12.85 30.33 -49.65
C ILE A 767 -13.69 30.18 -50.91
N ASN A 768 -14.99 30.47 -50.85
CA ASN A 768 -15.91 30.41 -52.00
C ASN A 768 -15.43 31.27 -53.16
N LYS A 769 -15.01 32.52 -52.89
CA LYS A 769 -14.44 33.40 -53.92
C LYS A 769 -13.19 32.79 -54.55
N PHE A 770 -12.29 32.24 -53.74
CA PHE A 770 -11.05 31.65 -54.24
C PHE A 770 -11.27 30.39 -55.07
N VAL A 771 -12.09 29.46 -54.58
CA VAL A 771 -12.35 28.18 -55.26
C VAL A 771 -13.23 28.33 -56.51
N ALA A 772 -13.91 29.47 -56.70
CA ALA A 772 -14.63 29.77 -57.94
C ALA A 772 -13.71 29.76 -59.18
N GLY A 773 -12.41 30.02 -59.00
CA GLY A 773 -11.38 29.91 -60.03
C GLY A 773 -10.79 28.50 -60.21
N LEU A 774 -11.22 27.53 -59.41
CA LEU A 774 -10.67 26.18 -59.42
C LEU A 774 -11.69 25.18 -59.96
N THR A 775 -11.19 24.17 -60.67
CA THR A 775 -12.02 23.05 -61.14
C THR A 775 -11.97 21.92 -60.12
N VAL A 776 -13.13 21.37 -59.74
CA VAL A 776 -13.19 20.17 -58.91
C VAL A 776 -12.59 18.99 -59.67
N ASP A 777 -11.67 18.26 -59.04
CA ASP A 777 -11.09 17.02 -59.56
C ASP A 777 -11.95 15.83 -59.14
N LYS A 778 -12.16 15.70 -57.83
CA LYS A 778 -12.97 14.64 -57.22
C LYS A 778 -13.49 15.09 -55.86
N THR A 779 -14.50 14.40 -55.37
CA THR A 779 -14.91 14.49 -53.97
C THR A 779 -14.47 13.20 -53.27
N GLU A 780 -13.70 13.33 -52.20
CA GLU A 780 -13.29 12.20 -51.36
C GLU A 780 -14.50 11.65 -50.59
N ALA A 781 -14.43 10.39 -50.18
CA ALA A 781 -15.54 9.71 -49.51
C ALA A 781 -16.00 10.41 -48.20
N ASP A 782 -15.14 11.23 -47.59
CA ASP A 782 -15.43 12.00 -46.38
C ASP A 782 -16.05 13.39 -46.65
N GLY A 783 -16.53 13.62 -47.87
CA GLY A 783 -17.15 14.86 -48.33
C GLY A 783 -16.15 15.96 -48.70
N ARG A 784 -14.84 15.70 -48.61
CA ARG A 784 -13.82 16.70 -48.96
C ARG A 784 -13.73 16.86 -50.47
N ILE A 785 -13.98 18.08 -50.94
CA ILE A 785 -13.83 18.46 -52.35
C ILE A 785 -12.34 18.65 -52.62
N VAL A 786 -11.79 17.92 -53.59
CA VAL A 786 -10.41 18.07 -54.05
C VAL A 786 -10.43 18.75 -55.40
N TYR A 787 -9.61 19.79 -55.55
CA TYR A 787 -9.52 20.58 -56.78
C TYR A 787 -8.34 20.13 -57.62
N LYS A 788 -8.46 20.30 -58.94
CA LYS A 788 -7.36 20.07 -59.88
C LYS A 788 -6.17 20.96 -59.52
N LEU A 789 -4.98 20.38 -59.58
CA LEU A 789 -3.76 21.10 -59.23
C LEU A 789 -3.45 22.16 -60.29
N VAL A 790 -3.36 23.40 -59.86
CA VAL A 790 -2.96 24.56 -60.68
C VAL A 790 -1.80 25.27 -59.99
N PRO A 791 -0.89 25.93 -60.74
CA PRO A 791 0.12 26.77 -60.12
C PRO A 791 -0.53 27.87 -59.27
N VAL A 792 -0.06 28.01 -58.03
CA VAL A 792 -0.48 29.08 -57.12
C VAL A 792 0.73 29.92 -56.74
N LYS A 793 0.52 31.23 -56.67
CA LYS A 793 1.53 32.19 -56.21
C LYS A 793 1.30 32.44 -54.72
N ILE A 794 2.30 32.13 -53.90
CA ILE A 794 2.27 32.20 -52.43
C ILE A 794 3.15 33.35 -51.99
N THR A 795 2.59 34.31 -51.27
CA THR A 795 3.31 35.38 -50.58
C THR A 795 3.40 35.05 -49.09
N TYR A 796 4.61 35.05 -48.53
CA TYR A 796 4.87 34.73 -47.12
C TYR A 796 5.92 35.67 -46.51
N LYS A 797 5.95 35.74 -45.18
CA LYS A 797 6.92 36.53 -44.39
C LYS A 797 7.81 35.59 -43.59
#